data_AF-A0A0W0VL83-F1
#
_entry.id   AF-A0A0W0VL83-F1
#
_cell.length_a   1.000
_cell.length_b   1.000
_cell.length_c   1.000
_cell.angle_alpha   90.00
_cell.angle_beta   90.00
_cell.angle_gamma   90.00
#
_symmetry.space_group_name_H-M   'P 1'
#
loop_
_entity.id
_entity.type
_entity.pdbx_description
1 polymer ?
#
loop_
_entity_poly.entity_id
_entity_poly.type
_entity_poly.pdbx_seq_one_letter_code
_entity_poly.pdbx_strand_id
1 'polypeptide(L)'
;MNSKEKQQIIRGFLQNQTKTENLVVSDEDLLSKYLPIATALDWIEGNAPEIVQAPDSTFILNDILRDSCQFKKHSPFELEQVENSKLHSRTKFWQNELGLRTLPGCDYYERQTAYKKDKDLSELMSLSLKKLGSVIQQFAPDLDITNHKSVQNKISELEKTVRKAPNKKTEALIQQQLVILRDLNQINHLQTIEIPTEDGETMTYCTLQESAGGVTEKVSLIQRTEVLRQLNNLIEKDIGTLQDYHSARENFKLSTQAIIKLPKHGNTLEVQREALALNLSRILQLNTSKSVMLTHDGKPALFVPFDNIRLLNEVATGKTMQALLFSFATYSHYSTINPVGAGLEAEHFIEDFGKSLGLFYLCSDTDAIGGYNQNKAIKGNELYIFDQVMMPDDKLDLDSRLSMLPIKFITKHTRHDQGRNRTLIEDSKLENKFDALMQLKREKDKLVQYCSRVIFIHKQKIQNLDKQLTRANSSQRKILLQRINEINSLIEDAKAIRQKIIGRIGRIDEIFPKYPQEMDLKLVQQTLILEKLFNNPVFFTDDGRPYRNPWTHRHPIRVLRIHEDTGNKIRVEFGKTPWPEVALMLKRHGFSSIDMSNMSSDHVLTLTKEDLLKLTETSIYPEQEMQLLKDGRYLDLRDLYVINTGYGKALQTEVIQSIKDYMRVMNNEKMDIRGKLLQTQKTECRLKELLVEAKDKGFALHVLKKLHCDMQLRLQKIMGEDMPNNLDEAFKAAKKLDRLSEFNRVVGDAILNNKTHDKTFKDFLRLCIQFEHKATDHFHAKSSSAELADAANAACKALNQLTQPLLLVTGLQGKDNNEFSGVEPTLRQEEQNLLERKAPQELLAQPNSEEQMDDELKSDSSIKFKM
;
A
#
# COMPACT_ATOMS: atom_id res chain seq x y z
N MET A 1 -41.44 7.53 -8.84
CA MET A 1 -42.66 7.08 -8.19
C MET A 1 -43.82 7.75 -8.91
N ASN A 2 -44.70 6.95 -9.50
CA ASN A 2 -45.90 7.48 -10.12
C ASN A 2 -46.93 7.89 -9.05
N SER A 3 -47.97 8.62 -9.45
CA SER A 3 -48.99 9.12 -8.52
C SER A 3 -49.71 8.01 -7.74
N LYS A 4 -49.92 6.83 -8.35
CA LYS A 4 -50.56 5.68 -7.69
C LYS A 4 -49.69 5.09 -6.58
N GLU A 5 -48.39 4.96 -6.82
CA GLU A 5 -47.42 4.47 -5.81
C GLU A 5 -47.38 5.41 -4.61
N LYS A 6 -47.32 6.73 -4.83
CA LYS A 6 -47.36 7.71 -3.74
C LYS A 6 -48.66 7.63 -2.95
N GLN A 7 -49.81 7.52 -3.62
CA GLN A 7 -51.11 7.35 -2.96
C GLN A 7 -51.12 6.10 -2.06
N GLN A 8 -50.57 4.97 -2.54
CA GLN A 8 -50.46 3.74 -1.75
C GLN A 8 -49.59 3.93 -0.51
N ILE A 9 -48.41 4.54 -0.66
CA ILE A 9 -47.48 4.80 0.46
C ILE A 9 -48.11 5.73 1.49
N ILE A 10 -48.70 6.86 1.05
CA ILE A 10 -49.35 7.83 1.95
C ILE A 10 -50.51 7.17 2.68
N ARG A 11 -51.35 6.39 1.99
CA ARG A 11 -52.46 5.66 2.61
C ARG A 11 -51.96 4.69 3.68
N GLY A 12 -50.96 3.86 3.35
CA GLY A 12 -50.37 2.91 4.28
C GLY A 12 -49.73 3.58 5.49
N PHE A 13 -49.06 4.71 5.29
CA PHE A 13 -48.51 5.53 6.36
C PHE A 13 -49.59 6.01 7.33
N LEU A 14 -50.67 6.60 6.81
CA LEU A 14 -51.77 7.14 7.62
C LEU A 14 -52.54 6.03 8.37
N GLN A 15 -52.75 4.86 7.75
CA GLN A 15 -53.33 3.69 8.40
C GLN A 15 -52.48 3.24 9.60
N ASN A 16 -51.15 3.20 9.44
CA ASN A 16 -50.22 2.83 10.51
C ASN A 16 -50.22 3.83 11.68
N GLN A 17 -50.33 5.14 11.40
CA GLN A 17 -50.41 6.16 12.45
C GLN A 17 -51.70 6.11 13.26
N THR A 18 -52.82 5.82 12.58
CA THR A 18 -54.15 5.81 13.18
C THR A 18 -54.57 4.45 13.75
N LYS A 19 -53.75 3.40 13.54
CA LYS A 19 -54.10 2.00 13.86
C LYS A 19 -55.47 1.57 13.29
N THR A 20 -55.87 2.17 12.17
CA THR A 20 -57.18 1.96 11.55
C THR A 20 -56.98 1.40 10.15
N GLU A 21 -57.41 0.15 9.92
CA GLU A 21 -57.26 -0.54 8.62
C GLU A 21 -58.17 0.07 7.54
N ASN A 22 -59.32 0.62 7.91
CA ASN A 22 -60.33 1.18 7.00
C ASN A 22 -60.31 2.72 6.96
N LEU A 23 -59.16 3.32 6.67
CA LEU A 23 -59.04 4.75 6.47
C LEU A 23 -59.77 5.18 5.17
N VAL A 24 -60.92 5.86 5.29
CA VAL A 24 -61.67 6.37 4.13
C VAL A 24 -61.17 7.77 3.77
N VAL A 25 -60.07 7.83 3.01
CA VAL A 25 -59.56 9.06 2.37
C VAL A 25 -59.58 8.86 0.86
N SER A 26 -60.20 9.79 0.13
CA SER A 26 -60.26 9.70 -1.34
C SER A 26 -58.86 9.81 -1.96
N ASP A 27 -58.65 9.18 -3.13
CA ASP A 27 -57.36 9.26 -3.85
C ASP A 27 -56.97 10.71 -4.21
N GLU A 28 -57.99 11.56 -4.43
CA GLU A 28 -57.85 12.99 -4.70
C GLU A 28 -57.44 13.77 -3.44
N ASP A 29 -58.01 13.43 -2.28
CA ASP A 29 -57.63 13.98 -0.97
C ASP A 29 -56.20 13.59 -0.57
N LEU A 30 -55.73 12.40 -0.92
CA LEU A 30 -54.39 11.93 -0.55
C LEU A 30 -53.28 12.80 -1.14
N LEU A 31 -53.40 13.21 -2.40
CA LEU A 31 -52.38 14.03 -3.06
C LEU A 31 -52.59 15.54 -2.84
N SER A 32 -53.84 15.98 -2.60
CA SER A 32 -54.13 17.40 -2.35
C SER A 32 -53.91 17.81 -0.89
N LYS A 33 -54.44 17.05 0.09
CA LYS A 33 -54.28 17.36 1.53
C LYS A 33 -52.92 16.97 2.10
N TYR A 34 -52.24 15.99 1.51
CA TYR A 34 -50.90 15.55 1.93
C TYR A 34 -49.84 15.81 0.86
N LEU A 35 -50.02 16.85 0.06
CA LEU A 35 -49.00 17.31 -0.90
C LEU A 35 -47.60 17.45 -0.27
N PRO A 36 -47.42 17.97 0.97
CA PRO A 36 -46.10 18.02 1.60
C PRO A 36 -45.44 16.64 1.78
N ILE A 37 -46.23 15.59 2.06
CA ILE A 37 -45.75 14.20 2.13
C ILE A 37 -45.36 13.70 0.74
N ALA A 38 -46.17 13.99 -0.28
CA ALA A 38 -45.86 13.62 -1.66
C ALA A 38 -44.55 14.28 -2.14
N THR A 39 -44.34 15.57 -1.82
CA THR A 39 -43.08 16.28 -2.10
C THR A 39 -41.89 15.70 -1.35
N ALA A 40 -42.07 15.27 -0.10
CA ALA A 40 -41.02 14.59 0.65
C ALA A 40 -40.62 13.26 -0.02
N LEU A 41 -41.60 12.49 -0.52
CA LEU A 41 -41.35 11.26 -1.27
C LEU A 41 -40.59 11.52 -2.58
N ASP A 42 -40.94 12.58 -3.32
CA ASP A 42 -40.19 13.01 -4.51
C ASP A 42 -38.74 13.39 -4.18
N TRP A 43 -38.55 14.10 -3.07
CA TRP A 43 -37.22 14.47 -2.60
C TRP A 43 -36.39 13.22 -2.24
N ILE A 44 -36.97 12.25 -1.54
CA ILE A 44 -36.30 10.98 -1.21
C ILE A 44 -35.92 10.23 -2.49
N GLU A 45 -36.83 10.12 -3.46
CA GLU A 45 -36.54 9.43 -4.72
C GLU A 45 -35.38 10.08 -5.49
N GLY A 46 -35.34 11.42 -5.55
CA GLY A 46 -34.30 12.15 -6.25
C GLY A 46 -32.92 12.10 -5.56
N ASN A 47 -32.88 11.96 -4.23
CA ASN A 47 -31.64 12.08 -3.44
C ASN A 47 -31.17 10.75 -2.81
N ALA A 48 -32.04 9.75 -2.74
CA ALA A 48 -31.80 8.44 -2.13
C ALA A 48 -32.57 7.33 -2.87
N PRO A 49 -32.36 7.16 -4.19
CA PRO A 49 -33.09 6.20 -5.00
C PRO A 49 -32.98 4.76 -4.49
N GLU A 50 -31.88 4.41 -3.82
CA GLU A 50 -31.66 3.11 -3.20
C GLU A 50 -32.68 2.77 -2.09
N ILE A 51 -33.29 3.77 -1.44
CA ILE A 51 -34.34 3.55 -0.44
C ILE A 51 -35.63 3.08 -1.11
N VAL A 52 -35.97 3.66 -2.27
CA VAL A 52 -37.18 3.31 -3.01
C VAL A 52 -37.05 1.93 -3.65
N GLN A 53 -35.83 1.56 -4.06
CA GLN A 53 -35.51 0.27 -4.67
C GLN A 53 -35.31 -0.88 -3.66
N ALA A 54 -35.24 -0.58 -2.36
CA ALA A 54 -35.02 -1.59 -1.34
C ALA A 54 -36.22 -2.58 -1.22
N PRO A 55 -35.98 -3.87 -0.93
CA PRO A 55 -37.06 -4.85 -0.75
C PRO A 55 -38.07 -4.48 0.35
N ASP A 56 -37.61 -3.76 1.38
CA ASP A 56 -38.39 -3.27 2.51
C ASP A 56 -38.71 -1.76 2.41
N SER A 57 -38.72 -1.18 1.19
CA SER A 57 -38.90 0.26 0.95
C SER A 57 -40.14 0.85 1.62
N THR A 58 -41.27 0.15 1.64
CA THR A 58 -42.50 0.62 2.29
C THR A 58 -42.32 0.82 3.80
N PHE A 59 -41.61 -0.10 4.47
CA PHE A 59 -41.31 0.03 5.90
C PHE A 59 -40.37 1.21 6.15
N ILE A 60 -39.33 1.33 5.33
CA ILE A 60 -38.33 2.39 5.44
C ILE A 60 -38.97 3.77 5.24
N LEU A 61 -39.74 3.94 4.17
CA LEU A 61 -40.44 5.19 3.86
C LEU A 61 -41.42 5.56 4.98
N ASN A 62 -42.18 4.60 5.51
CA ASN A 62 -43.06 4.86 6.65
C ASN A 62 -42.31 5.31 7.90
N ASP A 63 -41.13 4.76 8.16
CA ASP A 63 -40.28 5.17 9.28
C ASP A 63 -39.71 6.59 9.09
N ILE A 64 -39.28 6.94 7.87
CA ILE A 64 -38.84 8.30 7.51
C ILE A 64 -39.99 9.31 7.68
N LEU A 65 -41.17 8.98 7.16
CA LEU A 65 -42.35 9.83 7.26
C LEU A 65 -42.80 9.97 8.72
N ARG A 66 -42.74 8.91 9.51
CA ARG A 66 -43.08 8.96 10.94
C ARG A 66 -42.18 9.91 11.72
N ASP A 67 -40.89 9.95 11.41
CA ASP A 67 -39.94 10.82 12.10
C ASP A 67 -40.11 12.29 11.66
N SER A 68 -40.45 12.53 10.39
CA SER A 68 -40.49 13.85 9.78
C SER A 68 -41.85 14.54 9.80
N CYS A 69 -42.96 13.81 9.85
CA CYS A 69 -44.31 14.38 9.82
C CYS A 69 -44.81 14.69 11.24
N GLN A 70 -45.32 15.91 11.43
CA GLN A 70 -46.05 16.29 12.64
C GLN A 70 -47.54 16.39 12.35
N PHE A 71 -48.34 15.74 13.18
CA PHE A 71 -49.80 15.78 13.13
C PHE A 71 -50.36 16.55 14.32
N LYS A 72 -51.50 17.21 14.14
CA LYS A 72 -52.15 17.94 15.23
C LYS A 72 -52.54 17.03 16.39
N LYS A 73 -52.31 17.51 17.63
CA LYS A 73 -52.43 16.78 18.90
C LYS A 73 -53.78 16.09 19.17
N HIS A 74 -54.83 16.47 18.43
CA HIS A 74 -56.20 15.93 18.55
C HIS A 74 -56.81 15.46 17.22
N SER A 75 -56.02 15.41 16.14
CA SER A 75 -56.45 14.87 14.85
C SER A 75 -55.27 14.22 14.14
N PRO A 76 -55.15 12.87 14.14
CA PRO A 76 -54.06 12.17 13.47
C PRO A 76 -54.16 12.24 11.93
N PHE A 77 -55.18 12.93 11.40
CA PHE A 77 -55.40 13.16 9.97
C PHE A 77 -54.91 14.53 9.51
N GLU A 78 -54.80 15.52 10.41
CA GLU A 78 -54.37 16.86 10.01
C GLU A 78 -52.86 17.00 10.16
N LEU A 79 -52.18 16.93 9.02
CA LEU A 79 -50.75 17.23 8.93
C LEU A 79 -50.54 18.71 9.25
N GLU A 80 -49.70 18.98 10.25
CA GLU A 80 -49.29 20.33 10.61
C GLU A 80 -48.12 20.78 9.74
N GLN A 81 -47.08 19.93 9.64
CA GLN A 81 -45.91 20.20 8.81
C GLN A 81 -45.07 18.92 8.57
N VAL A 82 -44.16 19.01 7.59
CA VAL A 82 -43.05 18.08 7.41
C VAL A 82 -41.76 18.80 7.81
N GLU A 83 -41.07 18.29 8.82
CA GLU A 83 -39.78 18.83 9.27
C GLU A 83 -38.66 18.39 8.33
N ASN A 84 -38.21 19.28 7.45
CA ASN A 84 -37.16 19.00 6.47
C ASN A 84 -35.88 18.48 7.14
N SER A 85 -35.42 19.06 8.26
CA SER A 85 -34.21 18.60 8.94
C SER A 85 -34.29 17.12 9.34
N LYS A 86 -35.44 16.68 9.87
CA LYS A 86 -35.70 15.28 10.23
C LYS A 86 -35.81 14.37 9.02
N LEU A 87 -36.51 14.83 7.97
CA LEU A 87 -36.59 14.13 6.68
C LEU A 87 -35.18 13.83 6.14
N HIS A 88 -34.31 14.83 6.09
CA HIS A 88 -32.93 14.69 5.63
C HIS A 88 -32.14 13.74 6.53
N SER A 89 -32.18 13.93 7.85
CA SER A 89 -31.41 13.08 8.78
C SER A 89 -31.87 11.63 8.77
N ARG A 90 -33.18 11.37 8.70
CA ARG A 90 -33.73 10.01 8.73
C ARG A 90 -33.55 9.30 7.40
N THR A 91 -33.65 10.03 6.28
CA THR A 91 -33.28 9.52 4.96
C THR A 91 -31.81 9.11 4.95
N LYS A 92 -30.90 9.99 5.40
CA LYS A 92 -29.47 9.69 5.46
C LYS A 92 -29.16 8.47 6.35
N PHE A 93 -29.83 8.33 7.49
CA PHE A 93 -29.72 7.14 8.35
C PHE A 93 -30.05 5.85 7.58
N TRP A 94 -31.10 5.85 6.77
CA TRP A 94 -31.51 4.68 5.98
C TRP A 94 -30.60 4.40 4.80
N GLN A 95 -30.11 5.43 4.10
CA GLN A 95 -29.07 5.27 3.09
C GLN A 95 -27.83 4.57 3.68
N ASN A 96 -27.39 5.03 4.84
CA ASN A 96 -26.29 4.41 5.57
C ASN A 96 -26.64 2.97 5.96
N GLU A 97 -27.81 2.69 6.55
CA GLU A 97 -28.20 1.33 6.95
C GLU A 97 -28.22 0.36 5.78
N LEU A 98 -28.80 0.75 4.64
CA LEU A 98 -28.82 -0.08 3.44
C LEU A 98 -27.38 -0.39 2.98
N GLY A 99 -26.51 0.62 2.96
CA GLY A 99 -25.10 0.44 2.67
C GLY A 99 -24.29 -0.31 3.74
N LEU A 100 -24.82 -0.50 4.96
CA LEU A 100 -24.20 -1.33 6.01
C LEU A 100 -24.67 -2.78 5.94
N ARG A 101 -25.86 -3.05 5.37
CA ARG A 101 -26.37 -4.41 5.14
C ARG A 101 -25.53 -5.20 4.13
N THR A 102 -24.73 -4.52 3.29
CA THR A 102 -23.83 -5.16 2.32
C THR A 102 -22.48 -5.58 2.92
N LEU A 103 -22.20 -5.20 4.17
CA LEU A 103 -20.99 -5.61 4.87
C LEU A 103 -21.17 -7.00 5.50
N PRO A 104 -20.08 -7.76 5.73
CA PRO A 104 -20.12 -8.94 6.59
C PRO A 104 -20.80 -8.65 7.94
N GLY A 105 -21.63 -9.59 8.38
CA GLY A 105 -22.41 -9.49 9.60
C GLY A 105 -21.54 -9.29 10.84
N CYS A 106 -22.09 -8.59 11.83
CA CYS A 106 -21.40 -8.30 13.09
C CYS A 106 -21.89 -9.11 14.30
N ASP A 107 -22.63 -10.21 14.05
CA ASP A 107 -23.01 -11.18 15.08
C ASP A 107 -22.09 -12.41 15.02
N TYR A 108 -21.22 -12.56 16.03
CA TYR A 108 -20.36 -13.74 16.19
C TYR A 108 -21.14 -15.02 16.45
N TYR A 109 -22.35 -14.91 17.01
CA TYR A 109 -23.06 -16.02 17.62
C TYR A 109 -24.18 -16.58 16.75
N GLU A 110 -24.41 -15.97 15.59
CA GLU A 110 -25.30 -16.48 14.55
C GLU A 110 -24.66 -17.65 13.79
N ARG A 111 -23.32 -17.64 13.67
CA ARG A 111 -22.53 -18.63 12.91
C ARG A 111 -21.60 -19.40 13.85
N GLN A 112 -21.63 -20.72 13.78
CA GLN A 112 -20.77 -21.58 14.61
C GLN A 112 -20.06 -22.63 13.75
N THR A 113 -18.75 -22.79 13.95
CA THR A 113 -17.98 -23.84 13.29
C THR A 113 -18.31 -25.23 13.85
N ALA A 114 -18.23 -26.27 13.03
CA ALA A 114 -18.46 -27.65 13.47
C ALA A 114 -17.42 -28.61 12.91
N TYR A 115 -16.87 -29.49 13.75
CA TYR A 115 -16.03 -30.59 13.27
C TYR A 115 -16.89 -31.72 12.72
N LYS A 116 -16.45 -32.34 11.62
CA LYS A 116 -17.13 -33.48 11.01
C LYS A 116 -16.21 -34.68 10.86
N LYS A 117 -16.80 -35.88 11.00
CA LYS A 117 -16.14 -37.13 10.62
C LYS A 117 -16.15 -37.25 9.10
N ASP A 118 -15.00 -37.61 8.55
CA ASP A 118 -14.76 -37.62 7.11
C ASP A 118 -14.05 -38.93 6.74
N LYS A 119 -14.82 -39.88 6.18
CA LYS A 119 -14.33 -41.22 5.88
C LYS A 119 -13.31 -41.20 4.74
N ASP A 120 -13.61 -40.48 3.67
CA ASP A 120 -12.71 -40.38 2.50
C ASP A 120 -11.36 -39.77 2.90
N LEU A 121 -11.39 -38.70 3.72
CA LEU A 121 -10.16 -38.10 4.23
C LEU A 121 -9.36 -39.10 5.07
N SER A 122 -10.03 -39.86 5.96
CA SER A 122 -9.38 -40.84 6.84
C SER A 122 -8.72 -41.98 6.05
N GLU A 123 -9.35 -42.41 4.96
CA GLU A 123 -8.79 -43.42 4.05
C GLU A 123 -7.55 -42.89 3.33
N LEU A 124 -7.64 -41.70 2.73
CA LEU A 124 -6.50 -41.09 2.05
C LEU A 124 -5.34 -40.80 3.00
N MET A 125 -5.61 -40.31 4.22
CA MET A 125 -4.59 -40.16 5.26
C MET A 125 -3.87 -41.47 5.51
N SER A 126 -4.59 -42.58 5.69
CA SER A 126 -4.00 -43.90 5.95
C SER A 126 -3.10 -44.37 4.79
N LEU A 127 -3.52 -44.15 3.54
CA LEU A 127 -2.73 -44.47 2.35
C LEU A 127 -1.48 -43.59 2.21
N SER A 128 -1.62 -42.28 2.44
CA SER A 128 -0.50 -41.33 2.44
C SER A 128 0.51 -41.65 3.54
N LEU A 129 0.07 -42.02 4.75
CA LEU A 129 0.95 -42.47 5.83
C LEU A 129 1.75 -43.70 5.42
N LYS A 130 1.12 -44.69 4.78
CA LYS A 130 1.82 -45.88 4.26
C LYS A 130 2.87 -45.51 3.22
N LYS A 131 2.56 -44.57 2.32
CA LYS A 131 3.48 -44.09 1.26
C LYS A 131 4.69 -43.34 1.83
N LEU A 132 4.48 -42.43 2.77
CA LEU A 132 5.57 -41.72 3.44
C LEU A 132 6.37 -42.65 4.35
N GLY A 133 5.69 -43.60 5.00
CA GLY A 133 6.29 -44.61 5.88
C GLY A 133 7.43 -45.38 5.23
N SER A 134 7.28 -45.82 3.97
CA SER A 134 8.34 -46.56 3.26
C SER A 134 9.60 -45.74 3.00
N VAL A 135 9.48 -44.41 2.90
CA VAL A 135 10.64 -43.51 2.76
C VAL A 135 11.24 -43.23 4.14
N ILE A 136 10.40 -42.95 5.13
CA ILE A 136 10.82 -42.60 6.50
C ILE A 136 11.56 -43.76 7.17
N GLN A 137 11.10 -45.00 6.99
CA GLN A 137 11.73 -46.20 7.55
C GLN A 137 13.18 -46.39 7.08
N GLN A 138 13.61 -45.78 5.96
CA GLN A 138 15.00 -45.84 5.48
C GLN A 138 15.97 -45.08 6.38
N PHE A 139 15.50 -44.04 7.09
CA PHE A 139 16.34 -43.22 7.99
C PHE A 139 15.85 -43.19 9.44
N ALA A 140 14.64 -43.69 9.72
CA ALA A 140 14.05 -43.80 11.05
C ALA A 140 13.23 -45.12 11.17
N PRO A 141 13.89 -46.30 11.15
CA PRO A 141 13.21 -47.60 11.07
C PRO A 141 12.31 -47.90 12.28
N ASP A 142 12.67 -47.43 13.47
CA ASP A 142 11.93 -47.68 14.71
C ASP A 142 10.81 -46.67 14.97
N LEU A 143 10.57 -45.72 14.07
CA LEU A 143 9.57 -44.69 14.25
C LEU A 143 8.16 -45.24 13.98
N ASP A 144 7.32 -45.26 15.01
CA ASP A 144 5.88 -45.42 14.83
C ASP A 144 5.26 -44.16 14.19
N ILE A 145 5.09 -44.20 12.87
CA ILE A 145 4.54 -43.10 12.05
C ILE A 145 3.06 -42.81 12.32
N THR A 146 2.33 -43.76 12.91
CA THR A 146 0.89 -43.62 13.23
C THR A 146 0.67 -42.93 14.58
N ASN A 147 1.70 -42.92 15.43
CA ASN A 147 1.66 -42.29 16.73
C ASN A 147 2.22 -40.86 16.68
N HIS A 148 1.32 -39.88 16.79
CA HIS A 148 1.68 -38.45 16.74
C HIS A 148 2.77 -38.05 17.74
N LYS A 149 2.73 -38.60 18.96
CA LYS A 149 3.73 -38.28 19.99
C LYS A 149 5.11 -38.82 19.60
N SER A 150 5.16 -39.99 18.97
CA SER A 150 6.39 -40.58 18.44
C SER A 150 7.01 -39.70 17.35
N VAL A 151 6.20 -39.26 16.38
CA VAL A 151 6.64 -38.36 15.29
C VAL A 151 7.14 -37.02 15.82
N GLN A 152 6.41 -36.38 16.74
CA GLN A 152 6.82 -35.10 17.34
C GLN A 152 8.11 -35.20 18.16
N ASN A 153 8.30 -36.29 18.90
CA ASN A 153 9.54 -36.55 19.62
C ASN A 153 10.73 -36.64 18.65
N LYS A 154 10.54 -37.32 17.50
CA LYS A 154 11.60 -37.44 16.48
C LYS A 154 11.90 -36.11 15.79
N ILE A 155 10.88 -35.31 15.48
CA ILE A 155 11.07 -33.93 14.99
C ILE A 155 11.92 -33.13 15.99
N SER A 156 11.55 -33.15 17.27
CA SER A 156 12.26 -32.41 18.32
C SER A 156 13.72 -32.87 18.50
N GLU A 157 13.98 -34.17 18.36
CA GLU A 157 15.32 -34.76 18.37
C GLU A 157 16.17 -34.25 17.18
N LEU A 158 15.60 -34.27 15.97
CA LEU A 158 16.30 -33.81 14.77
C LEU A 158 16.53 -32.30 14.76
N GLU A 159 15.59 -31.48 15.25
CA GLU A 159 15.78 -30.03 15.39
C GLU A 159 16.95 -29.67 16.30
N LYS A 160 17.15 -30.42 17.39
CA LYS A 160 18.33 -30.27 18.26
C LYS A 160 19.62 -30.70 17.57
N THR A 161 19.53 -31.72 16.71
CA THR A 161 20.69 -32.26 15.97
C THR A 161 21.12 -31.35 14.82
N VAL A 162 20.19 -30.67 14.12
CA VAL A 162 20.50 -29.66 13.07
C VAL A 162 21.47 -28.61 13.59
N ARG A 163 21.20 -28.07 14.79
CA ARG A 163 22.05 -27.02 15.41
C ARG A 163 23.46 -27.50 15.75
N LYS A 164 23.68 -28.80 15.79
CA LYS A 164 24.96 -29.46 16.11
C LYS A 164 25.56 -30.17 14.89
N ALA A 165 25.07 -29.89 13.69
CA ALA A 165 25.51 -30.57 12.48
C ALA A 165 27.01 -30.26 12.20
N PRO A 166 27.83 -31.28 11.91
CA PRO A 166 29.27 -31.10 11.73
C PRO A 166 29.65 -30.38 10.41
N ASN A 167 28.73 -30.28 9.45
CA ASN A 167 28.93 -29.59 8.17
C ASN A 167 27.59 -29.29 7.47
N LYS A 168 27.62 -28.40 6.46
CA LYS A 168 26.44 -27.99 5.67
C LYS A 168 25.72 -29.14 4.96
N LYS A 169 26.43 -30.22 4.57
CA LYS A 169 25.82 -31.37 3.88
C LYS A 169 24.98 -32.21 4.84
N THR A 170 25.48 -32.46 6.04
CA THR A 170 24.74 -33.15 7.12
C THR A 170 23.56 -32.29 7.57
N GLU A 171 23.76 -30.98 7.72
CA GLU A 171 22.67 -30.05 8.02
C GLU A 171 21.55 -30.13 6.97
N ALA A 172 21.89 -30.04 5.68
CA ALA A 172 20.92 -30.15 4.59
C ALA A 172 20.16 -31.48 4.60
N LEU A 173 20.83 -32.60 4.87
CA LEU A 173 20.18 -33.91 4.97
C LEU A 173 19.20 -33.98 6.15
N ILE A 174 19.58 -33.47 7.33
CA ILE A 174 18.68 -33.46 8.50
C ILE A 174 17.49 -32.52 8.23
N GLN A 175 17.70 -31.38 7.57
CA GLN A 175 16.62 -30.49 7.14
C GLN A 175 15.66 -31.21 6.18
N GLN A 176 16.18 -31.99 5.23
CA GLN A 176 15.34 -32.81 4.35
C GLN A 176 14.51 -33.86 5.11
N GLN A 177 15.08 -34.52 6.12
CA GLN A 177 14.37 -35.46 7.00
C GLN A 177 13.30 -34.76 7.84
N LEU A 178 13.59 -33.57 8.36
CA LEU A 178 12.64 -32.75 9.11
C LEU A 178 11.43 -32.35 8.27
N VAL A 179 11.64 -31.97 7.01
CA VAL A 179 10.54 -31.57 6.11
C VAL A 179 9.54 -32.71 5.93
N ILE A 180 9.99 -33.93 5.56
CA ILE A 180 9.06 -35.06 5.37
C ILE A 180 8.36 -35.46 6.68
N LEU A 181 9.04 -35.39 7.83
CA LEU A 181 8.41 -35.67 9.13
C LEU A 181 7.39 -34.60 9.53
N ARG A 182 7.64 -33.32 9.21
CA ARG A 182 6.68 -32.24 9.43
C ARG A 182 5.45 -32.40 8.54
N ASP A 183 5.63 -32.74 7.27
CA ASP A 183 4.53 -33.00 6.34
C ASP A 183 3.72 -34.25 6.79
N LEU A 184 4.38 -35.33 7.23
CA LEU A 184 3.73 -36.49 7.87
C LEU A 184 2.90 -36.06 9.09
N ASN A 185 3.49 -35.25 9.97
CA ASN A 185 2.81 -34.74 11.17
C ASN A 185 1.58 -33.89 10.82
N GLN A 186 1.64 -33.07 9.76
CA GLN A 186 0.49 -32.32 9.27
C GLN A 186 -0.63 -33.25 8.81
N ILE A 187 -0.33 -34.24 7.97
CA ILE A 187 -1.31 -35.22 7.47
C ILE A 187 -2.00 -35.92 8.64
N ASN A 188 -1.21 -36.37 9.61
CA ASN A 188 -1.66 -37.06 10.82
C ASN A 188 -2.71 -36.28 11.64
N HIS A 189 -2.73 -34.95 11.58
CA HIS A 189 -3.61 -34.09 12.37
C HIS A 189 -4.74 -33.44 11.56
N LEU A 190 -4.90 -33.79 10.28
CA LEU A 190 -5.98 -33.24 9.46
C LEU A 190 -7.34 -33.58 10.09
N GLN A 191 -8.15 -32.56 10.35
CA GLN A 191 -9.54 -32.72 10.81
C GLN A 191 -10.46 -31.86 9.95
N THR A 192 -11.55 -32.45 9.47
CA THR A 192 -12.56 -31.72 8.71
C THR A 192 -13.37 -30.80 9.61
N ILE A 193 -13.49 -29.55 9.19
CA ILE A 193 -14.22 -28.48 9.87
C ILE A 193 -15.11 -27.74 8.88
N GLU A 194 -16.32 -27.44 9.31
CA GLU A 194 -17.31 -26.66 8.59
C GLU A 194 -17.32 -25.21 9.06
N ILE A 195 -17.29 -24.30 8.09
CA ILE A 195 -17.27 -22.86 8.28
C ILE A 195 -18.54 -22.28 7.62
N PRO A 196 -19.51 -21.79 8.40
CA PRO A 196 -20.67 -21.09 7.85
C PRO A 196 -20.27 -19.74 7.23
N THR A 197 -20.86 -19.40 6.10
CA THR A 197 -20.63 -18.14 5.37
C THR A 197 -21.76 -17.12 5.59
N GLU A 198 -21.58 -15.91 5.07
CA GLU A 198 -22.55 -14.80 5.23
C GLU A 198 -23.86 -15.01 4.48
N ASP A 199 -23.84 -15.78 3.39
CA ASP A 199 -25.00 -16.17 2.58
C ASP A 199 -25.78 -17.37 3.15
N GLY A 200 -25.32 -17.94 4.26
CA GLY A 200 -25.90 -19.13 4.87
C GLY A 200 -25.41 -20.45 4.28
N GLU A 201 -24.51 -20.43 3.29
CA GLU A 201 -23.82 -21.63 2.84
C GLU A 201 -22.80 -22.11 3.89
N THR A 202 -22.26 -23.32 3.68
CA THR A 202 -21.23 -23.89 4.57
C THR A 202 -20.08 -24.39 3.72
N MET A 203 -18.90 -23.84 3.99
CA MET A 203 -17.66 -24.26 3.35
C MET A 203 -16.94 -25.30 4.20
N THR A 204 -16.35 -26.30 3.55
CA THR A 204 -15.67 -27.41 4.21
C THR A 204 -14.16 -27.30 4.06
N TYR A 205 -13.47 -27.23 5.19
CA TYR A 205 -12.03 -27.12 5.30
C TYR A 205 -11.46 -28.31 6.08
N CYS A 206 -10.14 -28.47 6.03
CA CYS A 206 -9.38 -29.27 6.98
C CYS A 206 -8.45 -28.37 7.80
N THR A 207 -8.26 -28.68 9.08
CA THR A 207 -7.27 -28.01 9.94
C THR A 207 -5.85 -28.42 9.57
N LEU A 208 -4.92 -27.47 9.62
CA LEU A 208 -3.49 -27.71 9.45
C LEU A 208 -2.75 -27.38 10.74
N GLN A 209 -1.87 -28.29 11.16
CA GLN A 209 -0.97 -28.04 12.28
C GLN A 209 0.28 -27.29 11.78
N GLU A 210 0.15 -25.97 11.68
CA GLU A 210 1.26 -25.07 11.38
C GLU A 210 1.38 -24.02 12.48
N SER A 211 2.62 -23.63 12.81
CA SER A 211 2.87 -22.38 13.51
C SER A 211 2.59 -21.23 12.56
N ALA A 212 1.32 -20.82 12.42
CA ALA A 212 0.98 -19.62 11.67
C ALA A 212 1.64 -18.42 12.36
N GLY A 213 2.59 -17.77 11.69
CA GLY A 213 3.30 -16.61 12.23
C GLY A 213 2.33 -15.51 12.72
N GLY A 214 2.77 -14.75 13.72
CA GLY A 214 2.00 -13.66 14.33
C GLY A 214 1.80 -13.84 15.83
N VAL A 215 1.27 -12.79 16.47
CA VAL A 215 1.14 -12.69 17.94
C VAL A 215 -0.16 -13.32 18.45
N THR A 216 -1.16 -13.49 17.58
CA THR A 216 -2.52 -13.97 17.84
C THR A 216 -2.63 -15.50 17.68
N GLU A 217 -3.41 -16.17 18.53
CA GLU A 217 -3.73 -17.60 18.40
C GLU A 217 -4.56 -17.84 17.13
N LYS A 218 -4.19 -18.86 16.32
CA LYS A 218 -4.79 -19.10 15.00
C LYS A 218 -5.00 -20.59 14.75
N VAL A 219 -6.08 -20.93 14.04
CA VAL A 219 -6.27 -22.24 13.42
C VAL A 219 -6.03 -22.09 11.93
N SER A 220 -4.99 -22.73 11.41
CA SER A 220 -4.73 -22.80 9.97
C SER A 220 -5.67 -23.77 9.29
N LEU A 221 -6.15 -23.39 8.10
CA LEU A 221 -7.12 -24.15 7.32
C LEU A 221 -6.69 -24.28 5.87
N ILE A 222 -7.08 -25.37 5.22
CA ILE A 222 -6.95 -25.64 3.78
C ILE A 222 -8.29 -26.20 3.27
N GLN A 223 -8.69 -25.87 2.04
CA GLN A 223 -9.95 -26.40 1.51
C GLN A 223 -9.92 -27.92 1.45
N ARG A 224 -11.02 -28.59 1.83
CA ARG A 224 -11.08 -30.07 1.82
C ARG A 224 -10.75 -30.64 0.43
N THR A 225 -11.32 -30.04 -0.61
CA THR A 225 -11.10 -30.46 -2.01
C THR A 225 -9.63 -30.46 -2.38
N GLU A 226 -8.89 -29.45 -1.94
CA GLU A 226 -7.45 -29.34 -2.17
C GLU A 226 -6.68 -30.42 -1.38
N VAL A 227 -7.03 -30.68 -0.13
CA VAL A 227 -6.40 -31.77 0.65
C VAL A 227 -6.56 -33.11 -0.06
N LEU A 228 -7.79 -33.45 -0.47
CA LEU A 228 -8.02 -34.73 -1.17
C LEU A 228 -7.19 -34.81 -2.45
N ARG A 229 -7.10 -33.72 -3.21
CA ARG A 229 -6.27 -33.65 -4.43
C ARG A 229 -4.79 -33.87 -4.12
N GLN A 230 -4.24 -33.18 -3.13
CA GLN A 230 -2.83 -33.26 -2.78
C GLN A 230 -2.46 -34.63 -2.18
N LEU A 231 -3.32 -35.24 -1.35
CA LEU A 231 -3.10 -36.59 -0.84
C LEU A 231 -3.15 -37.65 -1.95
N ASN A 232 -4.08 -37.54 -2.91
CA ASN A 232 -4.11 -38.42 -4.08
C ASN A 232 -2.84 -38.27 -4.92
N ASN A 233 -2.41 -37.03 -5.20
CA ASN A 233 -1.15 -36.77 -5.91
C ASN A 233 0.04 -37.44 -5.21
N LEU A 234 0.11 -37.38 -3.88
CA LEU A 234 1.16 -38.05 -3.09
C LEU A 234 1.11 -39.59 -3.24
N ILE A 235 -0.09 -40.17 -3.20
CA ILE A 235 -0.28 -41.63 -3.31
C ILE A 235 0.13 -42.13 -4.70
N GLU A 236 -0.30 -41.42 -5.75
CA GLU A 236 -0.05 -41.76 -7.16
C GLU A 236 1.39 -41.53 -7.59
N LYS A 237 2.10 -40.57 -6.98
CA LYS A 237 3.48 -40.26 -7.36
C LYS A 237 4.42 -41.40 -6.98
N ASP A 238 5.33 -41.75 -7.88
CA ASP A 238 6.40 -42.70 -7.55
C ASP A 238 7.45 -42.01 -6.67
N ILE A 239 7.56 -42.44 -5.41
CA ILE A 239 8.47 -41.88 -4.40
C ILE A 239 9.09 -43.06 -3.68
N GLY A 240 10.32 -43.41 -4.08
CA GLY A 240 11.08 -44.50 -3.49
C GLY A 240 12.10 -44.03 -2.46
N THR A 241 12.60 -42.80 -2.57
CA THR A 241 13.67 -42.26 -1.73
C THR A 241 13.35 -40.87 -1.18
N LEU A 242 14.15 -40.42 -0.20
CA LEU A 242 14.06 -39.04 0.32
C LEU A 242 14.31 -38.00 -0.77
N GLN A 243 15.19 -38.27 -1.73
CA GLN A 243 15.48 -37.33 -2.82
C GLN A 243 14.30 -37.23 -3.80
N ASP A 244 13.64 -38.35 -4.11
CA ASP A 244 12.44 -38.37 -4.95
C ASP A 244 11.32 -37.55 -4.31
N TYR A 245 11.17 -37.68 -2.99
CA TYR A 245 10.21 -36.92 -2.21
C TYR A 245 10.40 -35.41 -2.38
N HIS A 246 11.62 -34.92 -2.14
CA HIS A 246 11.94 -33.49 -2.24
C HIS A 246 11.79 -32.95 -3.66
N SER A 247 12.16 -33.74 -4.66
CA SER A 247 12.03 -33.35 -6.07
C SER A 247 10.58 -33.24 -6.53
N ALA A 248 9.66 -34.00 -5.91
CA ALA A 248 8.25 -34.02 -6.26
C ALA A 248 7.34 -33.22 -5.31
N ARG A 249 7.86 -32.76 -4.16
CA ARG A 249 7.10 -32.22 -3.02
C ARG A 249 6.10 -31.14 -3.37
N GLU A 250 6.46 -30.19 -4.23
CA GLU A 250 5.58 -29.07 -4.60
C GLU A 250 4.28 -29.52 -5.29
N ASN A 251 4.22 -30.76 -5.80
CA ASN A 251 3.02 -31.32 -6.43
C ASN A 251 1.99 -31.88 -5.44
N PHE A 252 2.33 -32.03 -4.15
CA PHE A 252 1.48 -32.61 -3.11
C PHE A 252 1.59 -31.94 -1.74
N LYS A 253 2.28 -30.80 -1.65
CA LYS A 253 2.45 -30.04 -0.41
C LYS A 253 1.10 -29.47 0.06
N LEU A 254 0.78 -29.65 1.33
CA LEU A 254 -0.33 -28.96 1.99
C LEU A 254 0.10 -27.54 2.39
N SER A 255 -0.76 -26.55 2.19
CA SER A 255 -0.45 -25.15 2.52
C SER A 255 -1.70 -24.43 3.02
N THR A 256 -1.54 -23.59 4.03
CA THR A 256 -2.64 -22.81 4.61
C THR A 256 -3.28 -21.89 3.55
N GLN A 257 -4.60 -21.96 3.43
CA GLN A 257 -5.43 -21.17 2.52
C GLN A 257 -6.49 -20.32 3.25
N ALA A 258 -6.66 -20.50 4.56
CA ALA A 258 -7.52 -19.68 5.39
C ALA A 258 -7.08 -19.78 6.86
N ILE A 259 -7.53 -18.85 7.70
CA ILE A 259 -7.30 -18.89 9.15
C ILE A 259 -8.57 -18.58 9.92
N ILE A 260 -8.70 -19.18 11.11
CA ILE A 260 -9.58 -18.70 12.17
C ILE A 260 -8.70 -17.98 13.19
N LYS A 261 -8.86 -16.67 13.33
CA LYS A 261 -8.20 -15.85 14.36
C LYS A 261 -8.97 -15.97 15.67
N LEU A 262 -8.26 -16.33 16.74
CA LEU A 262 -8.82 -16.57 18.07
C LEU A 262 -8.40 -15.48 19.07
N PRO A 263 -9.19 -15.25 20.14
CA PRO A 263 -8.82 -14.34 21.22
C PRO A 263 -7.53 -14.75 21.91
N LYS A 264 -6.46 -13.94 21.78
CA LYS A 264 -5.20 -14.21 22.43
C LYS A 264 -5.36 -14.19 23.95
N HIS A 265 -4.94 -15.26 24.65
CA HIS A 265 -5.10 -15.38 26.11
C HIS A 265 -6.54 -15.11 26.60
N GLY A 266 -7.54 -15.33 25.76
CA GLY A 266 -8.96 -15.07 26.07
C GLY A 266 -9.42 -13.61 25.91
N ASN A 267 -8.61 -12.71 25.35
CA ASN A 267 -9.01 -11.32 25.12
C ASN A 267 -9.82 -11.15 23.83
N THR A 268 -11.15 -11.22 23.94
CA THR A 268 -12.08 -11.09 22.79
C THR A 268 -12.11 -9.72 22.15
N LEU A 269 -11.61 -8.69 22.83
CA LEU A 269 -11.60 -7.32 22.28
C LEU A 269 -10.68 -7.20 21.06
N GLU A 270 -9.61 -7.99 20.97
CA GLU A 270 -8.69 -7.97 19.83
C GLU A 270 -9.40 -8.39 18.54
N VAL A 271 -10.15 -9.50 18.59
CA VAL A 271 -10.94 -10.00 17.47
C VAL A 271 -12.01 -8.99 17.04
N GLN A 272 -12.67 -8.34 18.00
CA GLN A 272 -13.65 -7.28 17.69
C GLN A 272 -13.01 -6.07 17.01
N ARG A 273 -11.89 -5.58 17.54
CA ARG A 273 -11.19 -4.41 16.99
C ARG A 273 -10.68 -4.66 15.58
N GLU A 274 -10.25 -5.88 15.27
CA GLU A 274 -9.86 -6.27 13.92
C GLU A 274 -11.08 -6.34 12.98
N ALA A 275 -12.13 -7.05 13.41
CA ALA A 275 -13.34 -7.21 12.61
C ALA A 275 -14.04 -5.86 12.33
N LEU A 276 -14.01 -4.94 13.31
CA LEU A 276 -14.42 -3.56 13.13
C LEU A 276 -13.57 -2.89 12.05
N ALA A 277 -12.24 -2.89 12.18
CA ALA A 277 -11.35 -2.19 11.25
C ALA A 277 -11.48 -2.70 9.80
N LEU A 278 -11.64 -4.01 9.57
CA LEU A 278 -11.90 -4.56 8.23
C LEU A 278 -13.26 -4.10 7.65
N ASN A 279 -14.27 -3.91 8.49
CA ASN A 279 -15.55 -3.34 8.01
C ASN A 279 -15.46 -1.83 7.80
N LEU A 280 -14.69 -1.10 8.61
CA LEU A 280 -14.42 0.33 8.36
C LEU A 280 -13.65 0.51 7.04
N SER A 281 -12.68 -0.36 6.72
CA SER A 281 -11.96 -0.28 5.45
C SER A 281 -12.85 -0.55 4.24
N ARG A 282 -13.84 -1.45 4.36
CA ARG A 282 -14.88 -1.66 3.33
C ARG A 282 -15.79 -0.44 3.17
N ILE A 283 -16.18 0.22 4.27
CA ILE A 283 -16.95 1.48 4.21
C ILE A 283 -16.15 2.56 3.46
N LEU A 284 -14.83 2.61 3.67
CA LEU A 284 -13.91 3.49 2.97
C LEU A 284 -13.53 2.99 1.55
N GLN A 285 -14.19 1.95 1.04
CA GLN A 285 -14.01 1.41 -0.32
C GLN A 285 -12.57 0.93 -0.60
N LEU A 286 -11.87 0.42 0.40
CA LEU A 286 -10.52 -0.13 0.25
C LEU A 286 -10.56 -1.62 -0.08
N ASN A 287 -9.60 -2.08 -0.87
CA ASN A 287 -9.44 -3.49 -1.23
C ASN A 287 -9.10 -4.31 0.04
N THR A 288 -10.12 -4.98 0.58
CA THR A 288 -10.09 -5.59 1.92
C THR A 288 -10.42 -7.07 1.82
N SER A 289 -9.72 -7.90 2.60
CA SER A 289 -9.97 -9.33 2.68
C SER A 289 -11.37 -9.66 3.09
N LYS A 290 -11.95 -10.71 2.51
CA LYS A 290 -13.21 -11.30 2.98
C LYS A 290 -13.01 -11.78 4.42
N SER A 291 -14.01 -11.58 5.25
CA SER A 291 -13.96 -12.06 6.63
C SER A 291 -15.36 -12.34 7.15
N VAL A 292 -15.47 -13.31 8.04
CA VAL A 292 -16.73 -13.73 8.66
C VAL A 292 -16.56 -13.74 10.17
N MET A 293 -17.43 -13.01 10.87
CA MET A 293 -17.51 -13.08 12.32
C MET A 293 -18.27 -14.35 12.70
N LEU A 294 -17.65 -15.20 13.52
CA LEU A 294 -18.24 -16.49 13.92
C LEU A 294 -17.83 -16.89 15.34
N THR A 295 -18.39 -18.00 15.80
CA THR A 295 -18.02 -18.65 17.06
C THR A 295 -17.24 -19.94 16.76
N HIS A 296 -16.05 -20.07 17.35
CA HIS A 296 -15.24 -21.29 17.34
C HIS A 296 -15.05 -21.78 18.77
N ASP A 297 -15.41 -23.03 19.05
CA ASP A 297 -15.34 -23.64 20.39
C ASP A 297 -15.96 -22.76 21.51
N GLY A 298 -17.10 -22.13 21.18
CA GLY A 298 -17.85 -21.28 22.11
C GLY A 298 -17.29 -19.85 22.30
N LYS A 299 -16.19 -19.49 21.62
CA LYS A 299 -15.56 -18.16 21.70
C LYS A 299 -15.77 -17.36 20.41
N PRO A 300 -15.93 -16.03 20.49
CA PRO A 300 -15.87 -15.14 19.33
C PRO A 300 -14.54 -15.31 18.58
N ALA A 301 -14.63 -15.43 17.26
CA ALA A 301 -13.49 -15.60 16.37
C ALA A 301 -13.75 -14.92 15.02
N LEU A 302 -12.69 -14.76 14.24
CA LEU A 302 -12.75 -14.16 12.91
C LEU A 302 -12.17 -15.15 11.89
N PHE A 303 -13.01 -15.60 10.97
CA PHE A 303 -12.56 -16.41 9.84
C PHE A 303 -12.13 -15.50 8.70
N VAL A 304 -10.95 -15.78 8.14
CA VAL A 304 -10.34 -15.03 7.03
C VAL A 304 -9.83 -16.03 5.99
N PRO A 305 -10.52 -16.22 4.85
CA PRO A 305 -9.95 -16.94 3.72
C PRO A 305 -8.83 -16.11 3.07
N PHE A 306 -7.78 -16.79 2.62
CA PHE A 306 -6.69 -16.13 1.92
C PHE A 306 -7.09 -15.86 0.46
N ASP A 307 -6.73 -14.67 0.01
CA ASP A 307 -6.81 -14.28 -1.39
C ASP A 307 -5.46 -14.51 -2.08
N ASN A 308 -5.45 -14.51 -3.41
CA ASN A 308 -4.20 -14.47 -4.17
C ASN A 308 -3.55 -13.09 -4.03
N ILE A 309 -2.60 -12.98 -3.10
CA ILE A 309 -1.95 -11.74 -2.70
C ILE A 309 -0.43 -11.93 -2.62
N ARG A 310 0.30 -10.83 -2.69
CA ARG A 310 1.76 -10.79 -2.51
C ARG A 310 2.06 -9.89 -1.33
N LEU A 311 2.79 -10.38 -0.33
CA LEU A 311 3.09 -9.58 0.87
C LEU A 311 3.91 -8.34 0.49
N LEU A 312 3.74 -7.23 1.22
CA LEU A 312 4.48 -6.00 0.89
C LEU A 312 6.01 -6.17 1.00
N ASN A 313 6.49 -7.11 1.81
CA ASN A 313 7.92 -7.43 1.90
C ASN A 313 8.50 -8.02 0.60
N GLU A 314 7.67 -8.53 -0.31
CA GLU A 314 8.10 -9.00 -1.63
C GLU A 314 8.38 -7.83 -2.60
N VAL A 315 7.79 -6.66 -2.36
CA VAL A 315 7.85 -5.50 -3.26
C VAL A 315 8.40 -4.23 -2.63
N ALA A 316 8.61 -4.21 -1.31
CA ALA A 316 9.12 -3.06 -0.58
C ALA A 316 10.18 -3.47 0.44
N THR A 317 11.24 -2.68 0.50
CA THR A 317 12.35 -2.90 1.44
C THR A 317 12.62 -1.64 2.24
N GLY A 318 13.00 -1.86 3.50
CA GLY A 318 13.39 -0.80 4.45
C GLY A 318 14.77 -1.09 5.03
N LYS A 319 15.35 -0.09 5.68
CA LYS A 319 16.57 -0.21 6.47
C LYS A 319 16.30 -0.97 7.75
N THR A 320 17.05 -2.04 7.99
CA THR A 320 16.95 -2.79 9.25
C THR A 320 17.49 -1.95 10.42
N MET A 321 16.69 -1.83 11.48
CA MET A 321 17.02 -1.12 12.72
C MET A 321 16.77 -2.02 13.92
N GLN A 322 17.52 -1.83 15.01
CA GLN A 322 17.28 -2.52 16.29
C GLN A 322 16.17 -1.83 17.08
N ALA A 323 15.26 -2.60 17.67
CA ALA A 323 14.07 -2.11 18.39
C ALA A 323 14.42 -1.33 19.67
N LEU A 324 15.55 -1.65 20.31
CA LEU A 324 16.15 -0.95 21.45
C LEU A 324 17.67 -1.15 21.44
N LEU A 325 18.44 -0.22 22.03
CA LEU A 325 19.90 -0.32 22.18
C LEU A 325 20.40 -1.60 22.89
N PHE A 326 19.49 -2.36 23.54
CA PHE A 326 19.78 -3.59 24.28
C PHE A 326 18.88 -4.77 23.87
N SER A 327 18.16 -4.68 22.74
CA SER A 327 17.32 -5.77 22.24
C SER A 327 17.88 -6.32 20.94
N PHE A 328 17.93 -7.66 20.83
CA PHE A 328 18.27 -8.35 19.58
C PHE A 328 17.16 -8.29 18.52
N ALA A 329 15.98 -7.76 18.86
CA ALA A 329 14.87 -7.63 17.90
C ALA A 329 15.17 -6.52 16.90
N THR A 330 14.97 -6.80 15.61
CA THR A 330 15.09 -5.81 14.53
C THR A 330 13.75 -5.54 13.85
N TYR A 331 13.73 -4.55 12.96
CA TYR A 331 12.58 -4.19 12.13
C TYR A 331 13.03 -3.30 10.97
N SER A 332 12.23 -3.23 9.91
CA SER A 332 12.47 -2.38 8.75
C SER A 332 11.86 -0.98 8.94
N HIS A 333 12.67 0.02 8.65
CA HIS A 333 12.30 1.43 8.69
C HIS A 333 12.60 2.13 7.36
N TYR A 334 11.94 3.24 7.06
CA TYR A 334 12.11 3.98 5.80
C TYR A 334 11.85 3.07 4.58
N SER A 335 10.79 2.25 4.65
CA SER A 335 10.44 1.38 3.54
C SER A 335 10.06 2.22 2.32
N THR A 336 10.58 1.83 1.16
CA THR A 336 10.16 2.31 -0.15
C THR A 336 9.76 1.11 -0.98
N ILE A 337 8.88 1.31 -1.96
CA ILE A 337 8.64 0.29 -2.97
C ILE A 337 9.94 0.13 -3.77
N ASN A 338 10.33 -1.11 -4.06
CA ASN A 338 11.53 -1.41 -4.80
C ASN A 338 11.38 -0.89 -6.24
N PRO A 339 12.41 -0.26 -6.82
CA PRO A 339 12.40 0.10 -8.23
C PRO A 339 12.37 -1.16 -9.12
N VAL A 340 11.84 -1.01 -10.32
CA VAL A 340 11.78 -2.12 -11.31
C VAL A 340 13.07 -2.25 -12.13
N GLY A 341 13.92 -1.22 -12.14
CA GLY A 341 15.13 -1.14 -12.96
C GLY A 341 16.34 -0.58 -12.21
N ALA A 342 16.96 0.46 -12.79
CA ALA A 342 18.24 1.02 -12.36
C ALA A 342 18.25 1.68 -10.95
N GLY A 343 17.09 1.91 -10.35
CA GLY A 343 16.89 2.60 -9.08
C GLY A 343 16.91 4.12 -9.18
N LEU A 344 16.69 4.68 -10.38
CA LEU A 344 16.66 6.12 -10.60
C LEU A 344 15.23 6.68 -10.56
N GLU A 345 14.27 5.88 -11.05
CA GLU A 345 12.85 6.19 -11.03
C GLU A 345 12.13 5.46 -9.89
N ALA A 346 11.14 6.12 -9.30
CA ALA A 346 10.25 5.47 -8.35
C ALA A 346 9.40 4.41 -9.07
N GLU A 347 8.88 3.45 -8.32
CA GLU A 347 8.02 2.42 -8.89
C GLU A 347 6.67 3.03 -9.39
N HIS A 348 6.21 2.63 -10.58
CA HIS A 348 5.01 3.17 -11.24
C HIS A 348 3.93 2.14 -11.62
N PHE A 349 4.11 0.85 -11.33
CA PHE A 349 3.18 -0.24 -11.64
C PHE A 349 2.40 -0.74 -10.41
N ILE A 350 2.67 -0.19 -9.22
CA ILE A 350 1.85 -0.32 -8.01
C ILE A 350 1.08 0.98 -7.79
N GLU A 351 -0.21 0.90 -7.50
CA GLU A 351 -1.04 2.07 -7.22
C GLU A 351 -0.51 2.89 -6.02
N ASP A 352 -0.92 4.15 -5.96
CA ASP A 352 -0.62 5.01 -4.84
C ASP A 352 -1.44 4.63 -3.60
N PHE A 353 -0.76 4.46 -2.46
CA PHE A 353 -1.37 3.97 -1.23
C PHE A 353 -2.10 5.07 -0.43
N GLY A 354 -2.08 6.31 -0.90
CA GLY A 354 -2.63 7.47 -0.19
C GLY A 354 -4.12 7.36 0.10
N LYS A 355 -4.87 6.65 -0.76
CA LYS A 355 -6.29 6.32 -0.56
C LYS A 355 -6.56 5.63 0.79
N SER A 356 -5.57 4.89 1.31
CA SER A 356 -5.70 4.15 2.57
C SER A 356 -5.36 4.97 3.82
N LEU A 357 -4.85 6.20 3.69
CA LEU A 357 -4.45 7.05 4.83
C LEU A 357 -5.60 7.22 5.83
N GLY A 358 -6.82 7.45 5.34
CA GLY A 358 -7.99 7.64 6.18
C GLY A 358 -8.21 6.48 7.15
N LEU A 359 -8.10 5.24 6.67
CA LEU A 359 -8.21 4.04 7.51
C LEU A 359 -7.11 4.01 8.57
N PHE A 360 -5.85 4.20 8.17
CA PHE A 360 -4.71 4.06 9.08
C PHE A 360 -4.70 5.13 10.17
N TYR A 361 -5.03 6.38 9.80
CA TYR A 361 -5.24 7.46 10.77
C TYR A 361 -6.40 7.11 11.73
N LEU A 362 -7.53 6.66 11.18
CA LEU A 362 -8.70 6.31 11.98
C LEU A 362 -8.40 5.17 12.95
N CYS A 363 -7.70 4.13 12.51
CA CYS A 363 -7.30 3.00 13.33
C CYS A 363 -6.25 3.38 14.38
N SER A 364 -5.40 4.36 14.09
CA SER A 364 -4.27 4.78 14.92
C SER A 364 -3.36 3.60 15.32
N ASP A 365 -3.22 2.64 14.42
CA ASP A 365 -2.42 1.44 14.61
C ASP A 365 -0.98 1.68 14.17
N THR A 366 -0.05 1.51 15.10
CA THR A 366 1.38 1.71 14.85
C THR A 366 2.03 0.54 14.12
N ASP A 367 1.32 -0.59 14.00
CA ASP A 367 1.75 -1.76 13.23
C ASP A 367 1.01 -1.85 11.88
N ALA A 368 0.45 -0.72 11.40
CA ALA A 368 -0.38 -0.62 10.20
C ALA A 368 0.23 -1.23 8.93
N ILE A 369 1.56 -1.21 8.76
CA ILE A 369 2.28 -1.88 7.65
C ILE A 369 3.10 -3.08 8.14
N GLY A 370 3.21 -3.30 9.45
CA GLY A 370 4.07 -4.32 10.03
C GLY A 370 5.52 -3.86 10.14
N GLY A 371 6.23 -4.34 11.17
CA GLY A 371 7.67 -4.09 11.32
C GLY A 371 8.55 -4.56 10.14
N TYR A 372 8.07 -5.49 9.31
CA TYR A 372 8.77 -5.98 8.10
C TYR A 372 7.86 -5.95 6.86
N ASN A 373 6.95 -4.98 6.73
CA ASN A 373 6.02 -4.92 5.59
C ASN A 373 5.17 -6.19 5.42
N GLN A 374 4.76 -6.84 6.53
CA GLN A 374 4.17 -8.19 6.51
C GLN A 374 2.68 -8.24 6.83
N ASN A 375 2.10 -7.17 7.40
CA ASN A 375 0.70 -7.15 7.82
C ASN A 375 -0.25 -6.68 6.71
N LYS A 376 0.29 -6.33 5.54
CA LYS A 376 -0.42 -5.86 4.36
C LYS A 376 0.24 -6.45 3.10
N ALA A 377 -0.51 -6.47 2.02
CA ALA A 377 -0.10 -7.08 0.76
C ALA A 377 -0.49 -6.17 -0.42
N ILE A 378 -0.09 -6.58 -1.62
CA ILE A 378 -0.71 -6.15 -2.87
C ILE A 378 -1.60 -7.26 -3.42
N LYS A 379 -2.73 -6.86 -4.03
CA LYS A 379 -3.58 -7.74 -4.84
C LYS A 379 -3.69 -7.12 -6.23
N GLY A 380 -3.05 -7.76 -7.21
CA GLY A 380 -2.72 -7.06 -8.46
C GLY A 380 -1.72 -5.94 -8.18
N ASN A 381 -2.13 -4.70 -8.44
CA ASN A 381 -1.34 -3.49 -8.22
C ASN A 381 -1.81 -2.63 -7.03
N GLU A 382 -2.88 -3.02 -6.33
CA GLU A 382 -3.47 -2.21 -5.25
C GLU A 382 -3.06 -2.70 -3.85
N LEU A 383 -3.03 -1.78 -2.87
CA LEU A 383 -2.85 -2.14 -1.47
C LEU A 383 -4.03 -2.97 -0.97
N TYR A 384 -3.71 -4.08 -0.32
CA TYR A 384 -4.68 -5.03 0.20
C TYR A 384 -4.66 -5.11 1.72
N ILE A 385 -5.82 -4.85 2.34
CA ILE A 385 -6.03 -4.83 3.79
C ILE A 385 -6.56 -6.18 4.27
N PHE A 386 -5.72 -6.98 4.94
CA PHE A 386 -6.13 -8.27 5.52
C PHE A 386 -5.86 -8.41 7.02
N ASP A 387 -5.09 -7.49 7.60
CA ASP A 387 -4.81 -7.45 9.04
C ASP A 387 -4.74 -6.00 9.51
N GLN A 388 -5.75 -5.50 10.20
CA GLN A 388 -5.79 -4.12 10.69
C GLN A 388 -6.59 -4.05 11.98
N VAL A 389 -6.11 -3.31 12.98
CA VAL A 389 -6.78 -3.21 14.28
C VAL A 389 -7.17 -1.77 14.60
N MET A 390 -8.36 -1.57 15.19
CA MET A 390 -8.76 -0.29 15.76
C MET A 390 -8.17 -0.11 17.16
N MET A 391 -7.27 0.87 17.35
CA MET A 391 -6.69 1.13 18.65
C MET A 391 -7.63 1.95 19.54
N PRO A 392 -7.80 1.58 20.83
CA PRO A 392 -8.62 2.34 21.78
C PRO A 392 -7.98 3.68 22.17
N ASP A 393 -6.65 3.78 22.04
CA ASP A 393 -5.87 4.98 22.34
C ASP A 393 -5.35 5.62 21.06
N ASP A 394 -5.15 6.94 21.12
CA ASP A 394 -4.47 7.67 20.07
C ASP A 394 -2.96 7.47 20.23
N LYS A 395 -2.38 6.78 19.25
CA LYS A 395 -0.94 6.58 19.12
C LYS A 395 -0.37 7.42 17.98
N LEU A 396 -1.20 7.73 16.99
CA LEU A 396 -0.86 8.49 15.80
C LEU A 396 -1.73 9.75 15.70
N ASP A 397 -1.15 10.81 15.13
CA ASP A 397 -1.82 12.06 14.76
C ASP A 397 -1.37 12.50 13.35
N LEU A 398 -1.87 13.61 12.82
CA LEU A 398 -1.51 14.14 11.50
C LEU A 398 -0.72 15.47 11.60
N ASP A 399 0.14 15.74 10.63
CA ASP A 399 0.69 17.09 10.40
C ASP A 399 0.24 17.68 9.05
N SER A 400 0.70 18.90 8.74
CA SER A 400 0.37 19.64 7.51
C SER A 400 0.81 18.93 6.21
N ARG A 401 1.67 17.91 6.29
CA ARG A 401 2.04 17.06 5.13
C ARG A 401 1.00 15.97 4.85
N LEU A 402 -0.04 15.90 5.67
CA LEU A 402 -0.98 14.79 5.76
C LEU A 402 -0.23 13.49 6.06
N SER A 403 0.67 13.55 7.03
CA SER A 403 1.51 12.43 7.43
C SER A 403 1.23 11.99 8.85
N MET A 404 1.16 10.68 9.07
CA MET A 404 0.93 10.10 10.38
C MET A 404 2.16 10.24 11.27
N LEU A 405 1.97 10.81 12.47
CA LEU A 405 3.00 11.07 13.45
C LEU A 405 2.71 10.32 14.75
N PRO A 406 3.69 9.64 15.35
CA PRO A 406 3.56 9.15 16.71
C PRO A 406 3.39 10.31 17.70
N ILE A 407 2.46 10.17 18.64
CA ILE A 407 2.22 11.15 19.71
C ILE A 407 2.51 10.62 21.13
N LYS A 408 2.86 9.33 21.27
CA LYS A 408 3.28 8.73 22.54
C LYS A 408 4.81 8.56 22.59
N PHE A 409 5.42 8.99 23.69
CA PHE A 409 6.88 8.95 23.93
C PHE A 409 7.47 7.51 23.88
N ILE A 410 6.65 6.49 24.17
CA ILE A 410 7.04 5.07 24.13
C ILE A 410 6.11 4.35 23.14
N THR A 411 6.36 4.54 21.86
CA THR A 411 5.76 3.71 20.82
C THR A 411 6.87 2.86 20.21
N LYS A 412 6.71 1.52 20.24
CA LYS A 412 7.76 0.54 19.88
C LYS A 412 8.39 0.74 18.49
N HIS A 413 7.73 1.50 17.62
CA HIS A 413 8.13 1.70 16.22
C HIS A 413 8.67 3.10 15.92
N THR A 414 8.92 3.97 16.91
CA THR A 414 9.05 5.40 16.59
C THR A 414 9.97 6.25 17.46
N ARG A 415 10.97 5.69 18.16
CA ARG A 415 11.84 6.45 19.09
C ARG A 415 12.72 7.56 18.49
N HIS A 416 12.58 7.87 17.20
CA HIS A 416 13.24 9.02 16.59
C HIS A 416 12.20 10.06 16.17
N ASP A 417 11.89 10.99 17.07
CA ASP A 417 11.06 12.20 16.89
C ASP A 417 11.55 13.16 15.78
N GLN A 418 12.45 12.71 14.91
CA GLN A 418 13.01 13.47 13.79
C GLN A 418 12.13 13.41 12.51
N GLY A 419 10.86 13.02 12.61
CA GLY A 419 9.94 12.95 11.46
C GLY A 419 10.28 11.84 10.47
N ARG A 420 10.92 10.77 10.94
CA ARG A 420 11.60 9.76 10.13
C ARG A 420 10.90 8.38 10.09
N ASN A 421 9.78 8.21 10.80
CA ASN A 421 9.01 6.97 10.78
C ASN A 421 8.09 6.92 9.55
N ARG A 422 8.70 6.69 8.39
CA ARG A 422 7.99 6.64 7.12
C ARG A 422 7.40 5.26 6.91
N THR A 423 6.07 5.17 6.90
CA THR A 423 5.35 4.01 6.36
C THR A 423 5.22 4.17 4.84
N LEU A 424 4.98 3.10 4.09
CA LEU A 424 4.74 3.18 2.64
C LEU A 424 3.54 4.08 2.27
N ILE A 425 2.60 4.31 3.20
CA ILE A 425 1.49 5.26 3.00
C ILE A 425 2.01 6.69 2.91
N GLU A 426 3.08 7.02 3.65
CA GLU A 426 3.68 8.35 3.60
C GLU A 426 4.41 8.63 2.29
N ASP A 427 4.69 7.59 1.50
CA ASP A 427 5.23 7.66 0.14
C ASP A 427 4.16 7.93 -0.93
N SER A 428 3.05 8.57 -0.54
CA SER A 428 1.88 8.76 -1.40
C SER A 428 1.62 10.23 -1.70
N LYS A 429 1.08 10.53 -2.87
CA LYS A 429 0.74 11.89 -3.32
C LYS A 429 -0.14 12.64 -2.33
N LEU A 430 0.09 13.95 -2.18
CA LEU A 430 -0.69 14.77 -1.26
C LEU A 430 -2.18 14.75 -1.61
N GLU A 431 -2.51 14.80 -2.90
CA GLU A 431 -3.89 14.80 -3.40
C GLU A 431 -4.65 13.56 -2.92
N ASN A 432 -4.10 12.36 -3.15
CA ASN A 432 -4.72 11.10 -2.71
C ASN A 432 -4.88 11.03 -1.19
N LYS A 433 -3.89 11.53 -0.43
CA LYS A 433 -3.96 11.60 1.04
C LYS A 433 -5.04 12.56 1.51
N PHE A 434 -5.18 13.72 0.87
CA PHE A 434 -6.23 14.70 1.15
C PHE A 434 -7.62 14.13 0.85
N ASP A 435 -7.78 13.51 -0.32
CA ASP A 435 -9.04 12.90 -0.74
C ASP A 435 -9.47 11.77 0.19
N ALA A 436 -8.53 10.96 0.68
CA ALA A 436 -8.78 9.92 1.68
C ALA A 436 -9.31 10.50 3.00
N LEU A 437 -8.74 11.62 3.48
CA LEU A 437 -9.22 12.30 4.68
C LEU A 437 -10.59 12.95 4.45
N MET A 438 -10.84 13.51 3.26
CA MET A 438 -12.15 14.06 2.90
C MET A 438 -13.22 12.96 2.78
N GLN A 439 -12.87 11.80 2.21
CA GLN A 439 -13.74 10.63 2.20
C GLN A 439 -14.06 10.18 3.63
N LEU A 440 -13.04 10.09 4.50
CA LEU A 440 -13.23 9.76 5.90
C LEU A 440 -14.20 10.72 6.61
N LYS A 441 -14.12 12.03 6.34
CA LYS A 441 -15.08 13.02 6.85
C LYS A 441 -16.50 12.79 6.31
N ARG A 442 -16.65 12.50 5.00
CA ARG A 442 -17.95 12.23 4.37
C ARG A 442 -18.62 10.96 4.92
N GLU A 443 -17.83 9.93 5.22
CA GLU A 443 -18.31 8.64 5.73
C GLU A 443 -18.51 8.61 7.26
N LYS A 444 -18.25 9.71 7.98
CA LYS A 444 -18.32 9.80 9.44
C LYS A 444 -19.58 9.17 10.02
N ASP A 445 -20.74 9.57 9.53
CA ASP A 445 -22.03 9.12 10.08
C ASP A 445 -22.24 7.62 9.87
N LYS A 446 -21.84 7.09 8.71
CA LYS A 446 -21.93 5.65 8.39
C LYS A 446 -21.00 4.83 9.27
N LEU A 447 -19.78 5.30 9.52
CA LEU A 447 -18.81 4.66 10.42
C LEU A 447 -19.34 4.62 11.87
N VAL A 448 -19.91 5.73 12.36
CA VAL A 448 -20.51 5.83 13.71
C VAL A 448 -21.74 4.95 13.86
N GLN A 449 -22.56 4.89 12.80
CA GLN A 449 -23.75 4.05 12.74
C GLN A 449 -23.38 2.56 12.75
N TYR A 450 -22.33 2.16 12.04
CA TYR A 450 -21.83 0.79 12.08
C TYR A 450 -21.46 0.34 13.50
N CYS A 451 -20.71 1.14 14.26
CA CYS A 451 -20.42 0.82 15.67
C CYS A 451 -21.70 0.74 16.52
N SER A 452 -22.70 1.58 16.24
CA SER A 452 -23.99 1.56 16.94
C SER A 452 -24.78 0.29 16.64
N ARG A 453 -24.69 -0.23 15.42
CA ARG A 453 -25.25 -1.53 15.02
C ARG A 453 -24.59 -2.69 15.75
N VAL A 454 -23.26 -2.71 15.86
CA VAL A 454 -22.52 -3.72 16.65
C VAL A 454 -23.01 -3.73 18.11
N ILE A 455 -23.10 -2.54 18.73
CA ILE A 455 -23.63 -2.40 20.10
C ILE A 455 -25.05 -2.96 20.23
N PHE A 456 -25.91 -2.68 19.24
CA PHE A 456 -27.30 -3.15 19.26
C PHE A 456 -27.39 -4.68 19.21
N ILE A 457 -26.63 -5.33 18.33
CA ILE A 457 -26.61 -6.79 18.21
C ILE A 457 -26.15 -7.45 19.52
N HIS A 458 -25.07 -6.95 20.12
CA HIS A 458 -24.60 -7.46 21.41
C HIS A 458 -25.65 -7.34 22.51
N LYS A 459 -26.39 -6.22 22.57
CA LYS A 459 -27.50 -6.04 23.51
C LYS A 459 -28.64 -7.04 23.28
N GLN A 460 -29.01 -7.30 22.03
CA GLN A 460 -30.01 -8.34 21.70
C GLN A 460 -29.55 -9.72 22.18
N LYS A 461 -28.25 -10.03 22.05
CA LYS A 461 -27.69 -11.28 22.56
C LYS A 461 -27.78 -11.39 24.07
N ILE A 462 -27.46 -10.34 24.82
CA ILE A 462 -27.61 -10.31 26.29
C ILE A 462 -29.06 -10.58 26.67
N GLN A 463 -30.04 -9.91 26.04
CA GLN A 463 -31.46 -10.15 26.32
C GLN A 463 -31.86 -11.62 26.11
N ASN A 464 -31.31 -12.28 25.10
CA ASN A 464 -31.54 -13.71 24.87
C ASN A 464 -30.86 -14.59 25.93
N LEU A 465 -29.64 -14.25 26.37
CA LEU A 465 -28.93 -14.98 27.43
C LEU A 465 -29.60 -14.80 28.80
N ASP A 466 -30.10 -13.62 29.11
CA ASP A 466 -30.86 -13.34 30.35
C ASP A 466 -32.12 -14.19 30.42
N LYS A 467 -32.85 -14.33 29.31
CA LYS A 467 -33.99 -15.26 29.22
C LYS A 467 -33.57 -16.70 29.50
N GLN A 468 -32.41 -17.15 29.00
CA GLN A 468 -31.88 -18.49 29.29
C GLN A 468 -31.47 -18.65 30.76
N LEU A 469 -30.90 -17.60 31.36
CA LEU A 469 -30.47 -17.57 32.76
C LEU A 469 -31.61 -17.89 33.73
N THR A 470 -32.83 -17.44 33.43
CA THR A 470 -34.02 -17.71 34.26
C THR A 470 -34.36 -19.20 34.40
N ARG A 471 -33.88 -20.04 33.47
CA ARG A 471 -34.16 -21.50 33.41
C ARG A 471 -32.91 -22.36 33.64
N ALA A 472 -31.77 -21.76 33.95
CA ALA A 472 -30.48 -22.44 34.01
C ALA A 472 -30.21 -23.09 35.38
N ASN A 473 -29.60 -24.27 35.38
CA ASN A 473 -29.05 -24.90 36.59
C ASN A 473 -27.75 -24.21 37.07
N SER A 474 -27.22 -24.58 38.22
CA SER A 474 -26.06 -23.91 38.83
C SER A 474 -24.79 -23.92 37.95
N SER A 475 -24.53 -25.00 37.21
CA SER A 475 -23.36 -25.07 36.32
C SER A 475 -23.54 -24.26 35.04
N GLN A 476 -24.73 -24.31 34.43
CA GLN A 476 -25.12 -23.50 33.27
C GLN A 476 -25.12 -22.01 33.60
N ARG A 477 -25.59 -21.64 34.80
CA ARG A 477 -25.65 -20.25 35.25
C ARG A 477 -24.27 -19.60 35.27
N LYS A 478 -23.24 -20.31 35.75
CA LYS A 478 -21.86 -19.80 35.77
C LYS A 478 -21.35 -19.50 34.35
N ILE A 479 -21.60 -20.39 33.40
CA ILE A 479 -21.19 -20.23 31.99
C ILE A 479 -21.92 -19.06 31.34
N LEU A 480 -23.24 -18.97 31.54
CA LEU A 480 -24.05 -17.88 30.98
C LEU A 480 -23.65 -16.52 31.55
N LEU A 481 -23.40 -16.41 32.85
CA LEU A 481 -22.91 -15.17 33.48
C LEU A 481 -21.54 -14.75 32.95
N GLN A 482 -20.62 -15.70 32.77
CA GLN A 482 -19.32 -15.43 32.16
C GLN A 482 -19.47 -14.88 30.74
N ARG A 483 -20.36 -15.46 29.93
CA ARG A 483 -20.64 -15.01 28.57
C ARG A 483 -21.31 -13.63 28.53
N ILE A 484 -22.23 -13.34 29.45
CA ILE A 484 -22.85 -12.01 29.58
C ILE A 484 -21.78 -10.96 29.90
N ASN A 485 -20.87 -11.26 30.83
CA ASN A 485 -19.78 -10.34 31.18
C ASN A 485 -18.84 -10.08 30.00
N GLU A 486 -18.50 -11.11 29.23
CA GLU A 486 -17.72 -10.99 27.99
C GLU A 486 -18.42 -10.08 26.96
N ILE A 487 -19.71 -10.29 26.71
CA ILE A 487 -20.48 -9.45 25.76
C ILE A 487 -20.62 -8.01 26.26
N ASN A 488 -20.77 -7.79 27.58
CA ASN A 488 -20.76 -6.44 28.14
C ASN A 488 -19.42 -5.73 27.88
N SER A 489 -18.29 -6.43 27.99
CA SER A 489 -16.97 -5.88 27.64
C SER A 489 -16.90 -5.46 26.17
N LEU A 490 -17.44 -6.29 25.27
CA LEU A 490 -17.53 -5.98 23.84
C LEU A 490 -18.39 -4.74 23.55
N ILE A 491 -19.49 -4.55 24.29
CA ILE A 491 -20.35 -3.35 24.18
C ILE A 491 -19.59 -2.09 24.59
N GLU A 492 -18.89 -2.11 25.73
CA GLU A 492 -18.14 -0.94 26.19
C GLU A 492 -16.98 -0.60 25.26
N ASP A 493 -16.29 -1.62 24.72
CA ASP A 493 -15.25 -1.42 23.71
C ASP A 493 -15.80 -0.77 22.43
N ALA A 494 -16.94 -1.26 21.91
CA ALA A 494 -17.57 -0.68 20.72
C ALA A 494 -18.05 0.77 20.96
N LYS A 495 -18.54 1.10 22.16
CA LYS A 495 -18.87 2.49 22.55
C LYS A 495 -17.63 3.37 22.57
N ALA A 496 -16.54 2.89 23.17
CA ALA A 496 -15.28 3.63 23.25
C ALA A 496 -14.72 3.90 21.84
N ILE A 497 -14.69 2.88 20.98
CA ILE A 497 -14.27 2.99 19.58
C ILE A 497 -15.13 4.02 18.83
N ARG A 498 -16.46 3.97 19.00
CA ARG A 498 -17.35 4.95 18.37
C ARG A 498 -16.99 6.39 18.74
N GLN A 499 -16.69 6.66 20.02
CA GLN A 499 -16.25 7.99 20.45
C GLN A 499 -14.88 8.36 19.87
N LYS A 500 -13.97 7.40 19.73
CA LYS A 500 -12.66 7.62 19.09
C LYS A 500 -12.79 7.96 17.61
N ILE A 501 -13.70 7.30 16.88
CA ILE A 501 -14.01 7.65 15.49
C ILE A 501 -14.46 9.11 15.40
N ILE A 502 -15.43 9.52 16.22
CA ILE A 502 -15.95 10.90 16.23
C ILE A 502 -14.84 11.90 16.54
N GLY A 503 -14.05 11.65 17.59
CA GLY A 503 -12.96 12.53 18.01
C GLY A 503 -11.84 12.64 16.99
N ARG A 504 -11.38 11.53 16.41
CA ARG A 504 -10.31 11.51 15.39
C ARG A 504 -10.75 12.26 14.12
N ILE A 505 -11.95 11.99 13.62
CA ILE A 505 -12.46 12.69 12.43
C ILE A 505 -12.62 14.20 12.70
N GLY A 506 -13.05 14.58 13.91
CA GLY A 506 -13.18 15.99 14.32
C GLY A 506 -11.87 16.78 14.31
N ARG A 507 -10.72 16.12 14.53
CA ARG A 507 -9.39 16.76 14.53
C ARG A 507 -8.78 16.96 13.15
N ILE A 508 -9.37 16.40 12.09
CA ILE A 508 -8.84 16.55 10.72
C ILE A 508 -8.81 18.03 10.32
N ASP A 509 -9.74 18.85 10.79
CA ASP A 509 -9.75 20.27 10.45
C ASP A 509 -8.67 21.08 11.18
N GLU A 510 -8.07 20.53 12.24
CA GLU A 510 -7.01 21.18 13.02
C GLU A 510 -5.65 21.20 12.30
N ILE A 511 -5.46 20.32 11.31
CA ILE A 511 -4.20 20.24 10.54
C ILE A 511 -4.17 21.17 9.33
N PHE A 512 -5.32 21.72 8.92
CA PHE A 512 -5.40 22.65 7.80
C PHE A 512 -5.05 24.08 8.24
N PRO A 513 -4.51 24.91 7.34
CA PRO A 513 -4.38 26.34 7.61
C PRO A 513 -5.76 26.95 7.89
N LYS A 514 -5.81 28.07 8.61
CA LYS A 514 -7.08 28.78 8.81
C LYS A 514 -7.53 29.36 7.46
N TYR A 515 -8.78 29.10 7.07
CA TYR A 515 -9.36 29.60 5.82
C TYR A 515 -10.79 30.13 6.03
N PRO A 516 -11.29 31.04 5.16
CA PRO A 516 -12.69 31.48 5.17
C PRO A 516 -13.64 30.30 4.94
N GLN A 517 -14.76 30.21 5.67
CA GLN A 517 -15.66 29.03 5.62
C GLN A 517 -16.21 28.71 4.22
N GLU A 518 -16.37 29.71 3.36
CA GLU A 518 -16.90 29.55 1.99
C GLU A 518 -15.82 29.17 0.97
N MET A 519 -14.55 29.08 1.38
CA MET A 519 -13.44 28.76 0.49
C MET A 519 -13.52 27.30 0.00
N ASP A 520 -13.31 27.12 -1.30
CA ASP A 520 -13.18 25.79 -1.91
C ASP A 520 -11.98 25.05 -1.30
N LEU A 521 -12.23 23.83 -0.82
CA LEU A 521 -11.21 22.94 -0.26
C LEU A 521 -10.10 22.61 -1.27
N LYS A 522 -10.34 22.72 -2.58
CA LYS A 522 -9.28 22.59 -3.59
C LYS A 522 -8.22 23.68 -3.43
N LEU A 523 -8.58 24.90 -3.05
CA LEU A 523 -7.61 25.96 -2.74
C LEU A 523 -6.80 25.63 -1.49
N VAL A 524 -7.45 25.11 -0.45
CA VAL A 524 -6.77 24.66 0.78
C VAL A 524 -5.75 23.57 0.43
N GLN A 525 -6.14 22.55 -0.33
CA GLN A 525 -5.24 21.50 -0.81
C GLN A 525 -4.06 22.08 -1.60
N GLN A 526 -4.30 23.06 -2.48
CA GLN A 526 -3.24 23.69 -3.27
C GLN A 526 -2.28 24.54 -2.44
N THR A 527 -2.75 25.17 -1.35
CA THR A 527 -1.83 25.85 -0.42
C THR A 527 -0.93 24.87 0.36
N LEU A 528 -1.39 23.64 0.60
CA LEU A 528 -0.54 22.59 1.17
C LEU A 528 0.50 22.07 0.15
N ILE A 529 0.17 22.05 -1.15
CA ILE A 529 1.15 21.81 -2.23
C ILE A 529 2.17 22.95 -2.27
N LEU A 530 1.73 24.20 -2.19
CA LEU A 530 2.61 25.36 -2.10
C LEU A 530 3.55 25.26 -0.88
N GLU A 531 3.00 24.88 0.29
CA GLU A 531 3.80 24.60 1.49
C GLU A 531 4.90 23.57 1.19
N LYS A 532 4.54 22.43 0.58
CA LYS A 532 5.52 21.41 0.15
C LYS A 532 6.61 22.02 -0.72
N LEU A 533 6.26 22.76 -1.77
CA LEU A 533 7.26 23.33 -2.69
C LEU A 533 8.24 24.29 -1.99
N PHE A 534 7.80 25.01 -0.94
CA PHE A 534 8.67 25.86 -0.11
C PHE A 534 9.60 25.09 0.84
N ASN A 535 9.42 23.78 0.99
CA ASN A 535 10.26 22.90 1.79
C ASN A 535 10.95 21.89 0.85
N ASN A 536 12.23 22.12 0.53
CA ASN A 536 12.96 21.28 -0.44
C ASN A 536 12.81 19.77 -0.15
N PRO A 537 12.41 18.97 -1.15
CA PRO A 537 12.26 17.53 -1.01
C PRO A 537 13.62 16.81 -1.07
N VAL A 538 13.62 15.58 -0.58
CA VAL A 538 14.75 14.66 -0.69
C VAL A 538 14.27 13.48 -1.53
N PHE A 539 14.71 13.37 -2.79
CA PHE A 539 14.18 12.39 -3.76
C PHE A 539 14.62 10.95 -3.52
N PHE A 540 15.72 10.76 -2.80
CA PHE A 540 16.31 9.45 -2.56
C PHE A 540 16.68 9.34 -1.08
N THR A 541 16.62 8.13 -0.52
CA THR A 541 17.22 7.84 0.78
C THR A 541 18.73 8.07 0.75
N ASP A 542 19.35 8.13 1.93
CA ASP A 542 20.81 8.19 2.08
C ASP A 542 21.50 7.00 1.39
N ASP A 543 20.89 5.81 1.45
CA ASP A 543 21.34 4.59 0.79
C ASP A 543 21.02 4.48 -0.73
N GLY A 544 20.23 5.42 -1.28
CA GLY A 544 20.00 5.59 -2.72
C GLY A 544 18.71 5.00 -3.29
N ARG A 545 17.74 4.60 -2.46
CA ARG A 545 16.42 4.15 -2.89
C ARG A 545 15.51 5.34 -3.24
N PRO A 546 14.79 5.31 -4.37
CA PRO A 546 13.93 6.42 -4.78
C PRO A 546 12.66 6.52 -3.94
N TYR A 547 12.24 7.75 -3.65
CA TYR A 547 10.94 8.06 -3.09
C TYR A 547 9.95 8.44 -4.19
N ARG A 548 8.72 7.94 -4.09
CA ARG A 548 7.59 8.38 -4.94
C ARG A 548 7.06 9.74 -4.49
N ASN A 549 6.93 9.97 -3.17
CA ASN A 549 6.62 11.26 -2.56
C ASN A 549 7.79 11.74 -1.64
N PRO A 550 8.59 12.72 -2.07
CA PRO A 550 9.89 13.01 -1.45
C PRO A 550 9.91 14.07 -0.33
N TRP A 551 8.75 14.51 0.20
CA TRP A 551 8.67 15.42 1.35
C TRP A 551 8.73 14.68 2.69
N THR A 552 9.89 14.11 2.96
CA THR A 552 10.08 13.13 4.04
C THR A 552 10.22 13.75 5.43
N HIS A 553 10.61 15.02 5.54
CA HIS A 553 10.81 15.72 6.81
C HIS A 553 9.66 16.65 7.17
N ARG A 554 9.44 16.89 8.47
CA ARG A 554 8.46 17.87 8.93
C ARG A 554 8.79 19.22 8.35
N HIS A 555 7.80 19.90 7.80
CA HIS A 555 7.98 21.21 7.21
C HIS A 555 8.31 22.26 8.28
N PRO A 556 9.51 22.88 8.24
CA PRO A 556 9.81 24.04 9.07
C PRO A 556 9.02 25.29 8.65
N ILE A 557 8.66 25.41 7.38
CA ILE A 557 7.87 26.53 6.84
C ILE A 557 6.45 26.00 6.60
N ARG A 558 5.49 26.46 7.41
CA ARG A 558 4.08 26.04 7.34
C ARG A 558 3.19 27.17 6.94
N VAL A 559 2.13 26.89 6.20
CA VAL A 559 1.04 27.84 5.95
C VAL A 559 0.15 27.89 7.19
N LEU A 560 -0.09 29.09 7.71
CA LEU A 560 -0.94 29.30 8.88
C LEU A 560 -2.34 29.76 8.49
N ARG A 561 -2.44 30.59 7.46
CA ARG A 561 -3.71 31.20 7.05
C ARG A 561 -3.73 31.49 5.56
N ILE A 562 -4.93 31.36 4.99
CA ILE A 562 -5.25 31.74 3.61
C ILE A 562 -6.22 32.92 3.67
N HIS A 563 -5.93 33.97 2.91
CA HIS A 563 -6.84 35.09 2.70
C HIS A 563 -7.23 35.16 1.23
N GLU A 564 -8.52 35.30 0.97
CA GLU A 564 -9.04 35.64 -0.35
C GLU A 564 -9.27 37.14 -0.40
N ASP A 565 -8.55 37.83 -1.29
CA ASP A 565 -8.70 39.27 -1.51
C ASP A 565 -9.62 39.56 -2.70
N THR A 566 -10.16 40.77 -2.75
CA THR A 566 -10.87 41.28 -3.92
C THR A 566 -9.97 41.27 -5.15
N GLY A 567 -10.42 40.69 -6.27
CA GLY A 567 -9.70 40.72 -7.55
C GLY A 567 -8.85 39.48 -7.89
N ASN A 568 -9.32 38.28 -7.53
CA ASN A 568 -8.71 36.99 -7.92
C ASN A 568 -7.31 36.73 -7.32
N LYS A 569 -6.97 37.40 -6.22
CA LYS A 569 -5.70 37.24 -5.51
C LYS A 569 -5.89 36.44 -4.23
N ILE A 570 -4.93 35.57 -3.95
CA ILE A 570 -4.81 34.81 -2.71
C ILE A 570 -3.56 35.29 -1.99
N ARG A 571 -3.69 35.61 -0.71
CA ARG A 571 -2.56 35.84 0.19
C ARG A 571 -2.39 34.63 1.10
N VAL A 572 -1.16 34.11 1.15
CA VAL A 572 -0.78 32.94 1.94
C VAL A 572 0.17 33.41 3.04
N GLU A 573 -0.27 33.29 4.29
CA GLU A 573 0.50 33.66 5.49
C GLU A 573 1.27 32.43 5.99
N PHE A 574 2.60 32.53 6.08
CA PHE A 574 3.47 31.47 6.59
C PHE A 574 3.88 31.71 8.05
N GLY A 575 4.10 30.64 8.80
CA GLY A 575 4.54 30.72 10.20
C GLY A 575 6.01 31.12 10.39
N LYS A 576 6.79 31.13 9.29
CA LYS A 576 8.17 31.63 9.22
C LYS A 576 8.39 32.22 7.83
N THR A 577 9.31 33.17 7.71
CA THR A 577 9.71 33.73 6.40
C THR A 577 10.09 32.61 5.44
N PRO A 578 9.35 32.41 4.33
CA PRO A 578 9.74 31.45 3.30
C PRO A 578 10.99 31.94 2.57
N TRP A 579 11.78 31.02 2.01
CA TRP A 579 13.03 31.36 1.35
C TRP A 579 12.76 32.00 -0.03
N PRO A 580 13.21 33.25 -0.32
CA PRO A 580 12.89 33.93 -1.57
C PRO A 580 13.35 33.19 -2.83
N GLU A 581 14.43 32.43 -2.74
CA GLU A 581 14.98 31.69 -3.88
C GLU A 581 14.02 30.61 -4.42
N VAL A 582 13.18 30.03 -3.56
CA VAL A 582 12.16 29.06 -4.00
C VAL A 582 11.03 29.76 -4.75
N ALA A 583 10.62 30.94 -4.31
CA ALA A 583 9.64 31.76 -5.03
C ALA A 583 10.18 32.25 -6.37
N LEU A 584 11.47 32.60 -6.45
CA LEU A 584 12.14 32.91 -7.71
C LEU A 584 12.25 31.68 -8.62
N MET A 585 12.46 30.49 -8.06
CA MET A 585 12.42 29.22 -8.80
C MET A 585 11.03 28.99 -9.38
N LEU A 586 9.95 29.10 -8.60
CA LEU A 586 8.58 29.02 -9.10
C LEU A 586 8.31 30.00 -10.25
N LYS A 587 8.75 31.27 -10.14
CA LYS A 587 8.65 32.23 -11.25
C LYS A 587 9.37 31.77 -12.51
N ARG A 588 10.58 31.21 -12.39
CA ARG A 588 11.35 30.66 -13.52
C ARG A 588 10.65 29.47 -14.20
N HIS A 589 9.80 28.75 -13.45
CA HIS A 589 8.98 27.62 -13.92
C HIS A 589 7.54 28.03 -14.30
N GLY A 590 7.26 29.32 -14.50
CA GLY A 590 6.02 29.80 -15.11
C GLY A 590 5.00 30.45 -14.16
N PHE A 591 5.23 30.43 -12.85
CA PHE A 591 4.33 31.02 -11.85
C PHE A 591 4.61 32.52 -11.64
N SER A 592 4.42 33.30 -12.70
CA SER A 592 4.84 34.71 -12.78
C SER A 592 4.05 35.65 -11.87
N SER A 593 2.82 35.29 -11.46
CA SER A 593 1.97 36.17 -10.63
C SER A 593 2.38 36.26 -9.16
N ILE A 594 3.37 35.45 -8.73
CA ILE A 594 3.89 35.47 -7.36
C ILE A 594 4.44 36.87 -7.03
N ASP A 595 3.95 37.47 -5.96
CA ASP A 595 4.48 38.69 -5.36
C ASP A 595 5.06 38.39 -3.98
N MET A 596 6.29 38.84 -3.78
CA MET A 596 7.10 38.65 -2.58
C MET A 596 7.32 39.95 -1.79
N SER A 597 6.67 41.06 -2.21
CA SER A 597 6.82 42.39 -1.60
C SER A 597 6.67 42.38 -0.07
N ASN A 598 5.71 41.61 0.45
CA ASN A 598 5.40 41.50 1.88
C ASN A 598 5.99 40.24 2.56
N MET A 599 6.85 39.49 1.86
CA MET A 599 7.31 38.19 2.33
C MET A 599 8.28 38.32 3.50
N SER A 600 9.14 39.34 3.49
CA SER A 600 10.12 39.60 4.55
C SER A 600 9.54 40.32 5.76
N SER A 601 8.53 41.18 5.57
CA SER A 601 7.88 41.96 6.63
C SER A 601 6.81 41.16 7.37
N ASP A 602 5.96 40.46 6.62
CA ASP A 602 4.72 39.89 7.14
C ASP A 602 4.63 38.37 6.96
N HIS A 603 5.68 37.74 6.41
CA HIS A 603 5.67 36.32 6.04
C HIS A 603 4.54 35.96 5.06
N VAL A 604 4.12 36.92 4.23
CA VAL A 604 3.01 36.76 3.29
C VAL A 604 3.53 36.65 1.85
N LEU A 605 3.02 35.67 1.12
CA LEU A 605 3.16 35.57 -0.33
C LEU A 605 1.80 35.80 -0.98
N THR A 606 1.78 36.60 -2.06
CA THR A 606 0.55 36.84 -2.83
C THR A 606 0.67 36.19 -4.20
N LEU A 607 -0.38 35.53 -4.69
CA LEU A 607 -0.45 34.97 -6.04
C LEU A 607 -1.89 34.99 -6.56
N THR A 608 -2.09 34.82 -7.87
CA THR A 608 -3.44 34.67 -8.41
C THR A 608 -4.03 33.31 -8.07
N LYS A 609 -5.36 33.23 -7.99
CA LYS A 609 -6.09 31.96 -7.80
C LYS A 609 -5.79 30.95 -8.91
N GLU A 610 -5.62 31.44 -10.14
CA GLU A 610 -5.29 30.61 -11.30
C GLU A 610 -3.91 29.95 -11.16
N ASP A 611 -2.87 30.72 -10.81
CA ASP A 611 -1.53 30.16 -10.60
C ASP A 611 -1.51 29.18 -9.42
N LEU A 612 -2.23 29.47 -8.33
CA LEU A 612 -2.36 28.55 -7.20
C LEU A 612 -3.02 27.22 -7.62
N LEU A 613 -4.08 27.28 -8.42
CA LEU A 613 -4.81 26.09 -8.87
C LEU A 613 -4.00 25.22 -9.85
N LYS A 614 -3.03 25.81 -10.57
CA LYS A 614 -2.13 25.10 -11.49
C LYS A 614 -0.98 24.39 -10.78
N LEU A 615 -0.74 24.64 -9.50
CA LEU A 615 0.36 24.00 -8.77
C LEU A 615 0.15 22.49 -8.67
N THR A 616 1.27 21.79 -8.75
CA THR A 616 1.43 20.36 -8.59
C THR A 616 2.66 20.11 -7.72
N GLU A 617 2.76 18.91 -7.12
CA GLU A 617 3.98 18.52 -6.39
C GLU A 617 5.23 18.56 -7.31
N THR A 618 5.06 18.43 -8.63
CA THR A 618 6.14 18.41 -9.61
C THR A 618 6.49 19.77 -10.22
N SER A 619 5.80 20.85 -9.84
CA SER A 619 5.84 22.16 -10.52
C SER A 619 7.23 22.80 -10.67
N ILE A 620 8.19 22.46 -9.81
CA ILE A 620 9.60 22.92 -9.91
C ILE A 620 10.60 21.76 -10.05
N TYR A 621 10.09 20.54 -10.27
CA TYR A 621 10.86 19.31 -10.42
C TYR A 621 10.44 18.59 -11.71
N PRO A 622 10.72 19.17 -12.88
CA PRO A 622 10.26 18.65 -14.17
C PRO A 622 10.73 17.22 -14.45
N GLU A 623 11.80 16.76 -13.80
CA GLU A 623 12.30 15.39 -13.88
C GLU A 623 11.38 14.35 -13.23
N GLN A 624 10.39 14.75 -12.43
CA GLN A 624 9.40 13.82 -11.87
C GLN A 624 8.23 13.56 -12.85
N GLU A 625 8.06 14.38 -13.88
CA GLU A 625 7.04 14.15 -14.91
C GLU A 625 7.39 12.94 -15.77
N MET A 626 6.41 12.09 -16.08
CA MET A 626 6.63 10.95 -16.97
C MET A 626 6.91 11.37 -18.41
N GLN A 627 6.35 12.50 -18.83
CA GLN A 627 6.63 13.10 -20.14
C GLN A 627 7.85 14.01 -20.06
N LEU A 628 8.64 14.04 -21.13
CA LEU A 628 9.72 15.00 -21.27
C LEU A 628 9.13 16.40 -21.54
N LEU A 629 9.45 17.37 -20.68
CA LEU A 629 9.02 18.75 -20.84
C LEU A 629 10.03 19.50 -21.72
N LYS A 630 9.59 19.96 -22.89
CA LYS A 630 10.46 20.65 -23.87
C LYS A 630 11.12 21.92 -23.32
N ASP A 631 10.39 22.66 -22.50
CA ASP A 631 10.87 23.86 -21.81
C ASP A 631 11.40 23.57 -20.40
N GLY A 632 11.59 22.28 -20.07
CA GLY A 632 12.07 21.82 -18.78
C GLY A 632 13.50 22.31 -18.50
N ARG A 633 13.65 23.20 -17.52
CA ARG A 633 14.97 23.70 -17.07
C ARG A 633 15.64 22.69 -16.13
N TYR A 634 15.98 21.51 -16.64
CA TYR A 634 16.43 20.38 -15.81
C TYR A 634 17.73 20.64 -15.02
N LEU A 635 18.71 21.33 -15.63
CA LEU A 635 20.04 21.58 -15.06
C LEU A 635 20.34 23.09 -14.83
N ASP A 636 19.33 23.94 -14.53
CA ASP A 636 19.60 25.34 -14.12
C ASP A 636 20.43 25.35 -12.83
N LEU A 637 21.64 25.92 -12.89
CA LEU A 637 22.58 25.93 -11.77
C LEU A 637 22.01 26.62 -10.53
N ARG A 638 21.17 27.66 -10.68
CA ARG A 638 20.54 28.36 -9.54
C ARG A 638 19.56 27.43 -8.84
N ASP A 639 18.79 26.67 -9.60
CA ASP A 639 17.85 25.68 -9.06
C ASP A 639 18.62 24.56 -8.35
N LEU A 640 19.74 24.10 -8.91
CA LEU A 640 20.59 23.09 -8.25
C LEU A 640 21.16 23.56 -6.91
N TYR A 641 21.55 24.84 -6.79
CA TYR A 641 21.99 25.41 -5.51
C TYR A 641 20.87 25.45 -4.47
N VAL A 642 19.64 25.76 -4.88
CA VAL A 642 18.46 25.71 -4.00
C VAL A 642 18.19 24.27 -3.56
N ILE A 643 18.11 23.33 -4.51
CA ILE A 643 17.84 21.90 -4.27
C ILE A 643 18.87 21.29 -3.34
N ASN A 644 20.15 21.61 -3.53
CA ASN A 644 21.25 21.07 -2.72
C ASN A 644 21.04 21.25 -1.21
N THR A 645 20.36 22.32 -0.79
CA THR A 645 20.10 22.59 0.63
C THR A 645 19.20 21.57 1.33
N GLY A 646 18.46 20.75 0.56
CA GLY A 646 17.63 19.67 1.10
C GLY A 646 18.42 18.41 1.50
N TYR A 647 19.66 18.26 1.02
CA TYR A 647 20.44 17.03 1.17
C TYR A 647 21.53 17.14 2.25
N GLY A 648 21.97 15.98 2.75
CA GLY A 648 23.13 15.89 3.63
C GLY A 648 24.42 16.31 2.92
N LYS A 649 25.40 16.80 3.69
CA LYS A 649 26.70 17.22 3.15
C LYS A 649 27.48 16.00 2.60
N ALA A 650 27.55 15.83 1.28
CA ALA A 650 28.44 14.87 0.62
C ALA A 650 28.70 15.25 -0.87
N LEU A 651 29.96 15.52 -1.23
CA LEU A 651 30.47 15.73 -2.61
C LEU A 651 29.64 16.69 -3.51
N GLN A 652 28.87 17.60 -2.91
CA GLN A 652 27.91 18.46 -3.60
C GLN A 652 28.59 19.43 -4.57
N THR A 653 29.78 19.94 -4.19
CA THR A 653 30.58 20.86 -5.00
C THR A 653 31.06 20.19 -6.27
N GLU A 654 31.53 18.95 -6.17
CA GLU A 654 32.04 18.12 -7.25
C GLU A 654 30.93 17.71 -8.22
N VAL A 655 29.75 17.39 -7.70
CA VAL A 655 28.55 17.14 -8.50
C VAL A 655 28.16 18.39 -9.30
N ILE A 656 28.06 19.55 -8.66
CA ILE A 656 27.74 20.82 -9.34
C ILE A 656 28.81 21.18 -10.37
N GLN A 657 30.10 20.95 -10.05
CA GLN A 657 31.19 21.20 -10.98
C GLN A 657 31.10 20.32 -12.23
N SER A 658 30.73 19.04 -12.07
CA SER A 658 30.51 18.13 -13.19
C SER A 658 29.40 18.64 -14.13
N ILE A 659 28.33 19.21 -13.57
CA ILE A 659 27.26 19.85 -14.37
C ILE A 659 27.72 21.14 -15.04
N LYS A 660 28.54 21.97 -14.38
CA LYS A 660 29.13 23.17 -15.02
C LYS A 660 29.99 22.80 -16.22
N ASP A 661 30.83 21.78 -16.09
CA ASP A 661 31.68 21.31 -17.18
C ASP A 661 30.85 20.74 -18.34
N TYR A 662 29.81 19.98 -18.03
CA TYR A 662 28.82 19.51 -19.00
C TYR A 662 28.17 20.67 -19.76
N MET A 663 27.58 21.65 -19.05
CA MET A 663 26.90 22.78 -19.67
C MET A 663 27.84 23.63 -20.54
N ARG A 664 29.10 23.81 -20.13
CA ARG A 664 30.11 24.55 -20.91
C ARG A 664 30.32 23.93 -22.30
N VAL A 665 30.39 22.60 -22.37
CA VAL A 665 30.57 21.89 -23.64
C VAL A 665 29.26 21.86 -24.44
N MET A 666 28.13 21.56 -23.80
CA MET A 666 26.84 21.44 -24.49
C MET A 666 26.32 22.75 -25.08
N ASN A 667 26.65 23.88 -24.44
CA ASN A 667 26.29 25.21 -24.93
C ASN A 667 27.34 25.81 -25.88
N ASN A 668 28.46 25.13 -26.12
CA ASN A 668 29.45 25.59 -27.10
C ASN A 668 28.99 25.22 -28.52
N GLU A 669 28.62 26.22 -29.31
CA GLU A 669 28.19 26.05 -30.70
C GLU A 669 29.31 25.50 -31.60
N LYS A 670 30.57 25.73 -31.25
CA LYS A 670 31.75 25.24 -32.01
C LYS A 670 32.07 23.77 -31.73
N MET A 671 31.46 23.17 -30.71
CA MET A 671 31.70 21.76 -30.39
C MET A 671 30.93 20.87 -31.36
N ASP A 672 31.61 19.88 -31.92
CA ASP A 672 31.00 18.91 -32.82
C ASP A 672 30.06 17.94 -32.08
N ILE A 673 29.23 17.21 -32.84
CA ILE A 673 28.25 16.27 -32.28
C ILE A 673 28.96 15.19 -31.47
N ARG A 674 30.08 14.65 -31.98
CA ARG A 674 30.86 13.61 -31.29
C ARG A 674 31.40 14.09 -29.94
N GLY A 675 31.96 15.30 -29.86
CA GLY A 675 32.44 15.89 -28.62
C GLY A 675 31.32 16.13 -27.61
N LYS A 676 30.14 16.55 -28.07
CA LYS A 676 28.93 16.69 -27.21
C LYS A 676 28.47 15.34 -26.66
N LEU A 677 28.38 14.29 -27.49
CA LEU A 677 28.02 12.94 -27.05
C LEU A 677 29.07 12.30 -26.14
N LEU A 678 30.36 12.54 -26.36
CA LEU A 678 31.41 12.08 -25.45
C LEU A 678 31.29 12.76 -24.08
N GLN A 679 30.93 14.04 -24.06
CA GLN A 679 30.74 14.77 -22.81
C GLN A 679 29.53 14.28 -22.02
N THR A 680 28.43 13.88 -22.67
CA THR A 680 27.27 13.29 -21.96
C THR A 680 27.72 12.02 -21.22
N GLN A 681 28.39 11.10 -21.92
CA GLN A 681 28.92 9.85 -21.35
C GLN A 681 29.91 10.11 -20.20
N LYS A 682 30.88 11.02 -20.42
CA LYS A 682 31.87 11.39 -19.40
C LYS A 682 31.22 11.94 -18.13
N THR A 683 30.19 12.78 -18.28
CA THR A 683 29.49 13.39 -17.15
C THR A 683 28.71 12.33 -16.37
N GLU A 684 28.02 11.43 -17.06
CA GLU A 684 27.30 10.32 -16.42
C GLU A 684 28.26 9.41 -15.65
N CYS A 685 29.37 8.98 -16.26
CA CYS A 685 30.38 8.17 -15.58
C CYS A 685 30.93 8.89 -14.35
N ARG A 686 31.24 10.18 -14.46
CA ARG A 686 31.74 10.96 -13.32
C ARG A 686 30.74 11.03 -12.17
N LEU A 687 29.46 11.22 -12.45
CA LEU A 687 28.42 11.19 -11.40
C LEU A 687 28.30 9.80 -10.77
N LYS A 688 28.39 8.72 -11.57
CA LYS A 688 28.38 7.33 -11.07
C LYS A 688 29.60 7.02 -10.19
N GLU A 689 30.78 7.53 -10.52
CA GLU A 689 31.99 7.43 -9.66
C GLU A 689 31.76 8.13 -8.32
N LEU A 690 31.29 9.37 -8.34
CA LEU A 690 31.00 10.14 -7.12
C LEU A 690 29.97 9.44 -6.22
N LEU A 691 29.00 8.73 -6.82
CA LEU A 691 28.01 7.94 -6.08
C LEU A 691 28.60 6.73 -5.34
N VAL A 692 29.70 6.16 -5.84
CA VAL A 692 30.41 5.06 -5.17
C VAL A 692 31.16 5.57 -3.94
N GLU A 693 31.72 6.78 -4.03
CA GLU A 693 32.48 7.42 -2.95
C GLU A 693 31.60 8.09 -1.88
N ALA A 694 30.39 8.52 -2.25
CA ALA A 694 29.51 9.29 -1.37
C ALA A 694 28.85 8.44 -0.27
N LYS A 695 28.88 8.95 0.96
CA LYS A 695 28.10 8.40 2.09
C LYS A 695 26.60 8.69 1.95
N ASP A 696 26.24 9.87 1.44
CA ASP A 696 24.87 10.24 1.09
C ASP A 696 24.80 10.34 -0.44
N LYS A 697 24.05 9.42 -1.04
CA LYS A 697 23.92 9.31 -2.51
C LYS A 697 22.84 10.22 -3.08
N GLY A 698 22.02 10.84 -2.24
CA GLY A 698 20.73 11.39 -2.66
C GLY A 698 20.84 12.55 -3.64
N PHE A 699 21.75 13.50 -3.39
CA PHE A 699 21.90 14.68 -4.27
C PHE A 699 22.45 14.30 -5.64
N ALA A 700 23.48 13.44 -5.69
CA ALA A 700 24.07 12.98 -6.94
C ALA A 700 23.08 12.14 -7.77
N LEU A 701 22.24 11.31 -7.14
CA LEU A 701 21.16 10.58 -7.84
C LEU A 701 20.09 11.53 -8.40
N HIS A 702 19.71 12.57 -7.64
CA HIS A 702 18.78 13.59 -8.12
C HIS A 702 19.34 14.34 -9.34
N VAL A 703 20.61 14.75 -9.27
CA VAL A 703 21.30 15.39 -10.39
C VAL A 703 21.45 14.44 -11.59
N LEU A 704 21.73 13.16 -11.36
CA LEU A 704 21.79 12.15 -12.42
C LEU A 704 20.43 11.98 -13.12
N LYS A 705 19.32 11.97 -12.36
CA LYS A 705 17.95 11.94 -12.91
C LYS A 705 17.67 13.16 -13.79
N LYS A 706 18.05 14.35 -13.33
CA LYS A 706 17.96 15.59 -14.12
C LYS A 706 18.84 15.55 -15.36
N LEU A 707 20.06 15.02 -15.26
CA LEU A 707 20.98 14.86 -16.37
C LEU A 707 20.41 13.98 -17.46
N HIS A 708 19.78 12.84 -17.14
CA HIS A 708 19.17 11.99 -18.14
C HIS A 708 18.03 12.67 -18.92
N CYS A 709 17.23 13.51 -18.25
CA CYS A 709 16.20 14.30 -18.94
C CYS A 709 16.82 15.40 -19.82
N ASP A 710 17.84 16.13 -19.34
CA ASP A 710 18.53 17.13 -20.16
C ASP A 710 19.24 16.49 -21.37
N MET A 711 19.93 15.36 -21.16
CA MET A 711 20.55 14.59 -22.24
C MET A 711 19.53 14.29 -23.34
N GLN A 712 18.35 13.80 -22.99
CA GLN A 712 17.32 13.50 -23.98
C GLN A 712 16.86 14.75 -24.75
N LEU A 713 16.64 15.89 -24.07
CA LEU A 713 16.33 17.15 -24.77
C LEU A 713 17.45 17.57 -25.74
N ARG A 714 18.71 17.42 -25.33
CA ARG A 714 19.86 17.75 -26.18
C ARG A 714 19.97 16.81 -27.38
N LEU A 715 19.72 15.52 -27.19
CA LEU A 715 19.72 14.51 -28.26
C LEU A 715 18.60 14.80 -29.27
N GLN A 716 17.39 15.11 -28.81
CA GLN A 716 16.27 15.51 -29.69
C GLN A 716 16.59 16.79 -30.46
N LYS A 717 17.21 17.78 -29.81
CA LYS A 717 17.64 19.01 -30.48
C LYS A 717 18.70 18.76 -31.55
N ILE A 718 19.60 17.79 -31.35
CA ILE A 718 20.61 17.40 -32.34
C ILE A 718 19.95 16.69 -33.55
N MET A 719 18.91 15.88 -33.34
CA MET A 719 18.17 15.23 -34.42
C MET A 719 17.39 16.20 -35.30
N GLY A 720 16.82 17.27 -34.73
CA GLY A 720 16.03 18.25 -35.49
C GLY A 720 14.84 17.60 -36.20
N GLU A 721 14.75 17.76 -37.52
CA GLU A 721 13.67 17.19 -38.34
C GLU A 721 13.76 15.66 -38.51
N ASP A 722 14.93 15.06 -38.26
CA ASP A 722 15.16 13.60 -38.39
C ASP A 722 14.62 12.80 -37.18
N MET A 723 13.91 13.46 -36.28
CA MET A 723 13.37 12.86 -35.05
C MET A 723 12.23 11.86 -35.36
N PRO A 724 12.33 10.59 -34.90
CA PRO A 724 11.24 9.63 -35.07
C PRO A 724 9.98 10.00 -34.28
N ASN A 725 8.81 9.80 -34.89
CA ASN A 725 7.50 10.15 -34.31
C ASN A 725 7.20 9.47 -32.95
N ASN A 726 7.75 8.29 -32.69
CA ASN A 726 7.50 7.51 -31.46
C ASN A 726 8.59 7.70 -30.38
N LEU A 727 9.54 8.61 -30.57
CA LEU A 727 10.66 8.81 -29.64
C LEU A 727 10.20 9.24 -28.25
N ASP A 728 9.25 10.18 -28.16
CA ASP A 728 8.73 10.69 -26.88
C ASP A 728 7.95 9.62 -26.10
N GLU A 729 7.17 8.81 -26.81
CA GLU A 729 6.42 7.70 -26.22
C GLU A 729 7.38 6.60 -25.72
N ALA A 730 8.40 6.26 -26.52
CA ALA A 730 9.43 5.31 -26.13
C ALA A 730 10.27 5.80 -24.95
N PHE A 731 10.57 7.11 -24.87
CA PHE A 731 11.24 7.72 -23.72
C PHE A 731 10.40 7.59 -22.45
N LYS A 732 9.10 7.91 -22.52
CA LYS A 732 8.17 7.73 -21.41
C LYS A 732 8.13 6.27 -20.94
N ALA A 733 8.09 5.32 -21.88
CA ALA A 733 8.09 3.89 -21.57
C ALA A 733 9.39 3.44 -20.88
N ALA A 734 10.55 3.86 -21.42
CA ALA A 734 11.85 3.58 -20.82
C ALA A 734 12.01 4.23 -19.44
N LYS A 735 11.45 5.43 -19.24
CA LYS A 735 11.40 6.10 -17.93
C LYS A 735 10.58 5.29 -16.93
N LYS A 736 9.37 4.87 -17.30
CA LYS A 736 8.51 4.07 -16.42
C LYS A 736 9.14 2.72 -16.05
N LEU A 737 9.90 2.11 -16.97
CA LEU A 737 10.69 0.89 -16.75
C LEU A 737 12.06 1.14 -16.10
N ASP A 738 12.39 2.39 -15.75
CA ASP A 738 13.61 2.79 -15.05
C ASP A 738 14.90 2.41 -15.82
N ARG A 739 14.93 2.77 -17.12
CA ARG A 739 16.01 2.46 -18.11
C ARG A 739 16.47 3.69 -18.91
N LEU A 740 16.49 4.86 -18.29
CA LEU A 740 16.86 6.11 -18.96
C LEU A 740 18.32 6.15 -19.48
N SER A 741 19.25 5.53 -18.76
CA SER A 741 20.66 5.45 -19.18
C SER A 741 20.81 4.66 -20.48
N GLU A 742 20.22 3.47 -20.51
CA GLU A 742 20.24 2.59 -21.68
C GLU A 742 19.52 3.22 -22.88
N PHE A 743 18.37 3.87 -22.65
CA PHE A 743 17.63 4.57 -23.70
C PHE A 743 18.46 5.70 -24.33
N ASN A 744 18.99 6.62 -23.50
CA ASN A 744 19.79 7.75 -23.99
C ASN A 744 21.05 7.28 -24.74
N ARG A 745 21.64 6.16 -24.30
CA ARG A 745 22.81 5.57 -24.99
C ARG A 745 22.47 5.08 -26.39
N VAL A 746 21.36 4.36 -26.57
CA VAL A 746 20.93 3.89 -27.90
C VAL A 746 20.62 5.06 -28.82
N VAL A 747 19.94 6.09 -28.31
CA VAL A 747 19.66 7.34 -29.05
C VAL A 747 20.96 8.03 -29.47
N GLY A 748 21.94 8.14 -28.57
CA GLY A 748 23.26 8.69 -28.85
C GLY A 748 24.03 7.92 -29.93
N ASP A 749 24.05 6.59 -29.86
CA ASP A 749 24.70 5.73 -30.86
C ASP A 749 24.02 5.84 -32.24
N ALA A 750 22.69 5.98 -32.27
CA ALA A 750 21.96 6.20 -33.51
C ALA A 750 22.32 7.54 -34.16
N ILE A 751 22.46 8.61 -33.38
CA ILE A 751 22.92 9.93 -33.87
C ILE A 751 24.36 9.84 -34.38
N LEU A 752 25.27 9.28 -33.58
CA LEU A 752 26.70 9.23 -33.90
C LEU A 752 26.99 8.50 -35.22
N ASN A 753 26.21 7.44 -35.49
CA ASN A 753 26.37 6.61 -36.69
C ASN A 753 25.42 7.00 -37.84
N ASN A 754 24.68 8.13 -37.73
CA ASN A 754 23.69 8.57 -38.71
C ASN A 754 22.61 7.51 -39.04
N LYS A 755 22.11 6.83 -38.00
CA LYS A 755 21.17 5.70 -38.05
C LYS A 755 19.83 6.02 -37.36
N THR A 756 19.45 7.29 -37.26
CA THR A 756 18.17 7.74 -36.64
C THR A 756 16.91 7.25 -37.36
N HIS A 757 17.04 6.78 -38.61
CA HIS A 757 15.96 6.15 -39.37
C HIS A 757 16.16 4.65 -39.62
N ASP A 758 17.25 4.08 -39.11
CA ASP A 758 17.59 2.67 -39.27
C ASP A 758 16.54 1.77 -38.63
N LYS A 759 16.36 0.58 -39.22
CA LYS A 759 15.40 -0.42 -38.73
C LYS A 759 15.70 -0.82 -37.28
N THR A 760 16.98 -0.98 -36.92
CA THR A 760 17.40 -1.37 -35.56
C THR A 760 16.94 -0.35 -34.52
N PHE A 761 17.13 0.94 -34.82
CA PHE A 761 16.74 2.01 -33.90
C PHE A 761 15.22 2.11 -33.77
N LYS A 762 14.49 2.07 -34.89
CA LYS A 762 13.01 2.06 -34.88
C LYS A 762 12.44 0.84 -34.16
N ASP A 763 13.04 -0.33 -34.36
CA ASP A 763 12.67 -1.57 -33.66
C ASP A 763 12.90 -1.43 -32.15
N PHE A 764 14.02 -0.84 -31.72
CA PHE A 764 14.28 -0.56 -30.30
C PHE A 764 13.22 0.37 -29.69
N LEU A 765 12.90 1.50 -30.33
CA LEU A 765 11.87 2.42 -29.84
C LEU A 765 10.51 1.74 -29.68
N ARG A 766 10.15 0.86 -30.62
CA ARG A 766 8.93 0.05 -30.55
C ARG A 766 8.98 -0.96 -29.40
N LEU A 767 10.12 -1.60 -29.17
CA LEU A 767 10.32 -2.54 -28.06
C LEU A 767 10.16 -1.85 -26.70
N CYS A 768 10.64 -0.61 -26.53
CA CYS A 768 10.40 0.17 -25.30
C CYS A 768 8.90 0.23 -24.96
N ILE A 769 8.08 0.62 -25.94
CA ILE A 769 6.62 0.77 -25.79
C ILE A 769 5.97 -0.60 -25.54
N GLN A 770 6.37 -1.63 -26.29
CA GLN A 770 5.82 -2.98 -26.15
C GLN A 770 6.11 -3.59 -24.77
N PHE A 771 7.34 -3.43 -24.26
CA PHE A 771 7.71 -3.93 -22.95
C PHE A 771 6.99 -3.19 -21.81
N GLU A 772 6.73 -1.89 -21.96
CA GLU A 772 5.91 -1.17 -20.98
C GLU A 772 4.46 -1.64 -21.00
N HIS A 773 3.84 -1.83 -22.16
CA HIS A 773 2.48 -2.35 -22.26
C HIS A 773 2.34 -3.80 -21.74
N LYS A 774 3.40 -4.61 -21.83
CA LYS A 774 3.45 -5.98 -21.27
C LYS A 774 3.50 -5.98 -19.73
N ALA A 775 3.99 -4.90 -19.13
CA ALA A 775 4.16 -4.78 -17.69
C ALA A 775 2.85 -4.38 -17.00
N THR A 776 2.06 -5.38 -16.58
CA THR A 776 0.77 -5.17 -15.90
C THR A 776 0.88 -4.97 -14.39
N ASP A 777 2.00 -5.35 -13.78
CA ASP A 777 2.29 -5.23 -12.35
C ASP A 777 3.81 -5.09 -12.11
N HIS A 778 4.20 -4.95 -10.83
CA HIS A 778 5.60 -4.81 -10.41
C HIS A 778 6.53 -5.93 -10.91
N PHE A 779 6.08 -7.19 -10.86
CA PHE A 779 6.94 -8.33 -11.19
C PHE A 779 7.14 -8.44 -12.70
N HIS A 780 6.07 -8.25 -13.48
CA HIS A 780 6.16 -8.17 -14.94
C HIS A 780 7.01 -6.98 -15.37
N ALA A 781 6.87 -5.82 -14.71
CA ALA A 781 7.68 -4.64 -14.97
C ALA A 781 9.17 -4.88 -14.71
N LYS A 782 9.53 -5.61 -13.67
CA LYS A 782 10.93 -5.98 -13.38
C LYS A 782 11.51 -6.87 -14.49
N SER A 783 10.75 -7.87 -14.95
CA SER A 783 11.14 -8.70 -16.10
C SER A 783 11.28 -7.88 -17.38
N SER A 784 10.28 -7.05 -17.71
CA SER A 784 10.29 -6.18 -18.90
C SER A 784 11.40 -5.13 -18.85
N SER A 785 11.74 -4.62 -17.68
CA SER A 785 12.88 -3.72 -17.49
C SER A 785 14.21 -4.41 -17.81
N ALA A 786 14.39 -5.67 -17.40
CA ALA A 786 15.57 -6.47 -17.76
C ALA A 786 15.62 -6.79 -19.27
N GLU A 787 14.49 -7.20 -19.87
CA GLU A 787 14.35 -7.44 -21.32
C GLU A 787 14.72 -6.18 -22.12
N LEU A 788 14.33 -4.99 -21.65
CA LEU A 788 14.68 -3.72 -22.28
C LEU A 788 16.19 -3.41 -22.19
N ALA A 789 16.84 -3.72 -21.07
CA ALA A 789 18.28 -3.53 -20.94
C ALA A 789 19.06 -4.41 -21.93
N ASP A 790 18.65 -5.67 -22.11
CA ASP A 790 19.24 -6.59 -23.09
C ASP A 790 19.00 -6.11 -24.53
N ALA A 791 17.78 -5.66 -24.83
CA ALA A 791 17.44 -5.08 -26.12
C ALA A 791 18.27 -3.83 -26.43
N ALA A 792 18.51 -2.97 -25.45
CA ALA A 792 19.36 -1.79 -25.60
C ALA A 792 20.82 -2.18 -25.89
N ASN A 793 21.35 -3.18 -25.18
CA ASN A 793 22.71 -3.69 -25.43
C ASN A 793 22.85 -4.27 -26.85
N ALA A 794 21.85 -5.01 -27.32
CA ALA A 794 21.82 -5.55 -28.68
C ALA A 794 21.74 -4.43 -29.74
N ALA A 795 20.87 -3.42 -29.52
CA ALA A 795 20.72 -2.28 -30.41
C ALA A 795 22.02 -1.47 -30.52
N CYS A 796 22.67 -1.13 -29.40
CA CYS A 796 23.98 -0.46 -29.41
C CYS A 796 25.02 -1.24 -30.21
N LYS A 797 25.12 -2.57 -30.04
CA LYS A 797 26.06 -3.40 -30.81
C LYS A 797 25.78 -3.33 -32.32
N ALA A 798 24.53 -3.45 -32.74
CA ALA A 798 24.15 -3.41 -34.16
C ALA A 798 24.30 -2.01 -34.78
N LEU A 799 24.00 -0.94 -34.04
CA LEU A 799 24.18 0.44 -34.51
C LEU A 799 25.65 0.78 -34.73
N ASN A 800 26.55 0.22 -33.92
CA ASN A 800 27.99 0.42 -34.02
C ASN A 800 28.67 -0.53 -35.03
N GLN A 801 27.96 -1.52 -35.59
CA GLN A 801 28.48 -2.32 -36.70
C GLN A 801 28.52 -1.45 -37.96
N LEU A 802 29.72 -1.32 -38.55
CA LEU A 802 29.91 -0.78 -39.89
C LEU A 802 29.11 -1.67 -40.86
N THR A 803 28.18 -1.08 -41.60
CA THR A 803 27.64 -1.70 -42.80
C THR A 803 28.82 -1.88 -43.74
N GLN A 804 29.38 -3.09 -43.82
CA GLN A 804 30.34 -3.40 -44.87
C GLN A 804 29.66 -3.11 -46.21
N PRO A 805 30.28 -2.32 -47.10
CA PRO A 805 29.85 -2.33 -48.49
C PRO A 805 30.08 -3.75 -49.00
N LEU A 806 29.06 -4.35 -49.60
CA LEU A 806 29.24 -5.46 -50.54
C LEU A 806 30.02 -4.89 -51.75
N LEU A 807 31.34 -4.73 -51.59
CA LEU A 807 32.24 -4.36 -52.66
C LEU A 807 32.52 -5.62 -53.47
N LEU A 808 31.86 -5.68 -54.62
CA LEU A 808 32.26 -6.50 -55.75
C LEU A 808 33.78 -6.36 -55.94
N VAL A 809 34.48 -7.50 -55.91
CA VAL A 809 35.90 -7.60 -56.24
C VAL A 809 36.12 -7.09 -57.66
N THR A 810 36.85 -5.98 -57.81
CA THR A 810 37.80 -5.76 -58.91
C THR A 810 38.87 -4.80 -58.42
N GLY A 811 40.13 -5.23 -58.51
CA GLY A 811 41.24 -4.67 -57.75
C GLY A 811 41.81 -3.36 -58.28
N LEU A 812 42.67 -2.77 -57.44
CA LEU A 812 44.01 -2.30 -57.81
C LEU A 812 44.79 -2.01 -56.51
N GLN A 813 46.01 -2.52 -56.48
CA GLN A 813 46.99 -2.43 -55.41
C GLN A 813 47.38 -0.97 -55.12
N GLY A 814 47.61 -0.65 -53.85
CA GLY A 814 48.20 0.63 -53.45
C GLY A 814 48.52 0.75 -51.96
N LYS A 815 49.59 0.08 -51.53
CA LYS A 815 50.53 0.36 -50.42
C LYS A 815 50.03 1.06 -49.14
N ASP A 816 50.07 0.27 -48.06
CA ASP A 816 50.54 0.55 -46.70
C ASP A 816 50.84 1.99 -46.28
N ASN A 817 50.20 2.41 -45.18
CA ASN A 817 50.92 2.73 -43.95
C ASN A 817 50.00 2.50 -42.73
N ASN A 818 50.30 1.40 -42.03
CA ASN A 818 49.83 1.08 -40.69
C ASN A 818 50.53 1.99 -39.68
N GLU A 819 49.76 2.66 -38.84
CA GLU A 819 50.05 2.78 -37.40
C GLU A 819 48.80 3.34 -36.71
N PHE A 820 47.97 2.47 -36.14
CA PHE A 820 47.18 2.67 -34.92
C PHE A 820 46.28 1.45 -34.70
N SER A 821 46.90 0.36 -34.26
CA SER A 821 46.20 -0.76 -33.60
C SER A 821 46.73 -0.84 -32.17
N GLY A 822 45.93 -0.45 -31.19
CA GLY A 822 46.29 -0.65 -29.79
C GLY A 822 45.61 0.28 -28.81
N VAL A 823 44.28 0.20 -28.68
CA VAL A 823 43.61 0.26 -27.37
C VAL A 823 42.37 -0.63 -27.47
N GLU A 824 42.49 -1.85 -26.99
CA GLU A 824 41.42 -2.83 -26.82
C GLU A 824 41.03 -2.89 -25.31
N PRO A 825 40.24 -3.86 -24.81
CA PRO A 825 38.88 -3.75 -24.28
C PRO A 825 38.78 -3.78 -22.74
N THR A 826 39.57 -2.99 -22.01
CA THR A 826 39.65 -3.07 -20.54
C THR A 826 38.44 -2.49 -19.78
N LEU A 827 37.72 -1.51 -20.33
CA LEU A 827 36.54 -0.92 -19.68
C LEU A 827 35.34 -1.88 -19.57
N ARG A 828 35.22 -2.86 -20.47
CA ARG A 828 34.11 -3.84 -20.46
C ARG A 828 34.27 -4.91 -19.38
N GLN A 829 35.50 -5.25 -19.00
CA GLN A 829 35.77 -6.23 -17.95
C GLN A 829 35.63 -5.64 -16.54
N GLU A 830 35.88 -4.35 -16.35
CA GLU A 830 35.68 -3.70 -15.05
C GLU A 830 34.19 -3.51 -14.70
N GLU A 831 33.34 -3.14 -15.67
CA GLU A 831 31.88 -3.10 -15.47
C GLU A 831 31.30 -4.49 -15.14
N GLN A 832 31.78 -5.54 -15.82
CA GLN A 832 31.30 -6.91 -15.60
C GLN A 832 31.81 -7.48 -14.26
N ASN A 833 33.04 -7.18 -13.86
CA ASN A 833 33.59 -7.56 -12.55
C ASN A 833 32.94 -6.80 -11.36
N LEU A 834 32.45 -5.57 -11.57
CA LEU A 834 31.68 -4.82 -10.57
C LEU A 834 30.23 -5.32 -10.41
N LEU A 835 29.64 -5.84 -11.49
CA LEU A 835 28.31 -6.47 -11.49
C LEU A 835 28.34 -7.89 -10.88
N GLU A 836 29.38 -8.69 -11.17
CA GLU A 836 29.51 -10.06 -10.64
C GLU A 836 29.93 -10.09 -9.15
N ARG A 837 30.66 -9.09 -8.66
CA ARG A 837 30.95 -8.93 -7.21
C ARG A 837 29.71 -8.52 -6.38
N LYS A 838 28.56 -8.26 -7.01
CA LYS A 838 27.33 -7.78 -6.36
C LYS A 838 26.11 -8.72 -6.50
N ALA A 839 26.28 -9.98 -6.91
CA ALA A 839 25.24 -10.97 -6.66
C ALA A 839 25.13 -11.19 -5.14
N PRO A 840 23.97 -10.95 -4.49
CA PRO A 840 23.86 -11.10 -3.05
C PRO A 840 23.95 -12.59 -2.66
N GLN A 841 25.09 -13.00 -2.09
CA GLN A 841 25.18 -14.21 -1.26
C GLN A 841 24.54 -14.02 0.12
N GLU A 842 23.91 -12.88 0.40
CA GLU A 842 23.09 -12.65 1.60
C GLU A 842 21.60 -12.58 1.25
N LEU A 843 21.04 -13.71 0.82
CA LEU A 843 19.59 -13.92 0.77
C LEU A 843 19.16 -15.30 1.29
N LEU A 844 20.09 -16.04 1.90
CA LEU A 844 19.83 -17.30 2.59
C LEU A 844 20.62 -17.38 3.90
N ALA A 845 20.26 -16.53 4.87
CA ALA A 845 20.60 -16.76 6.27
C ALA A 845 19.37 -16.41 7.12
N GLN A 846 18.64 -17.44 7.53
CA GLN A 846 17.66 -17.31 8.61
C GLN A 846 18.41 -16.99 9.92
N PRO A 847 17.84 -16.17 10.82
CA PRO A 847 18.50 -15.84 12.07
C PRO A 847 18.35 -17.01 13.05
N ASN A 848 19.44 -17.66 13.40
CA ASN A 848 19.63 -18.31 14.70
C ASN A 848 21.06 -18.85 14.86
N SER A 849 21.87 -18.17 15.67
CA SER A 849 22.68 -18.81 16.72
C SER A 849 23.35 -17.73 17.57
N GLU A 850 23.09 -17.80 18.88
CA GLU A 850 23.93 -17.20 19.91
C GLU A 850 25.36 -17.73 19.76
N GLU A 851 26.35 -16.86 19.70
CA GLU A 851 27.68 -17.15 20.22
C GLU A 851 28.47 -15.87 20.50
N GLN A 852 29.32 -15.99 21.52
CA GLN A 852 29.91 -14.94 22.35
C GLN A 852 30.99 -14.12 21.62
N MET A 853 31.11 -12.85 21.98
CA MET A 853 32.41 -12.16 21.97
C MET A 853 32.53 -11.25 23.19
N ASP A 854 33.42 -11.65 24.08
CA ASP A 854 34.08 -10.80 25.07
C ASP A 854 35.01 -9.79 24.38
N ASP A 855 35.23 -8.69 25.11
CA ASP A 855 36.34 -7.74 25.07
C ASP A 855 36.63 -6.97 23.76
N GLU A 856 36.07 -5.75 23.67
CA GLU A 856 36.89 -4.52 23.59
C GLU A 856 36.02 -3.27 23.86
N LEU A 857 35.80 -2.99 25.15
CA LEU A 857 35.25 -1.72 25.64
C LEU A 857 36.25 -1.15 26.66
N LYS A 858 37.23 -0.40 26.15
CA LYS A 858 38.00 0.55 26.96
C LYS A 858 38.03 1.91 26.26
N SER A 859 37.74 2.93 27.08
CA SER A 859 37.65 4.36 26.81
C SER A 859 36.45 4.76 25.93
N ASP A 860 35.56 5.67 26.31
CA ASP A 860 35.74 6.80 27.20
C ASP A 860 34.43 7.14 27.92
N SER A 861 34.50 7.25 29.24
CA SER A 861 33.37 7.47 30.14
C SER A 861 33.53 8.82 30.85
N SER A 862 32.75 9.82 30.44
CA SER A 862 32.40 10.92 31.35
C SER A 862 31.27 11.80 30.82
N ILE A 863 30.01 11.48 31.15
CA ILE A 863 29.01 12.51 31.45
C ILE A 863 28.21 12.05 32.68
N LYS A 864 28.50 12.69 33.83
CA LYS A 864 27.72 12.59 35.07
C LYS A 864 26.53 13.54 34.95
N PHE A 865 25.31 13.04 35.17
CA PHE A 865 24.19 13.86 35.62
C PHE A 865 23.93 13.58 37.10
N LYS A 866 24.04 14.63 37.92
CA LYS A 866 23.48 14.72 39.26
C LYS A 866 22.03 15.20 39.13
N MET A 867 21.16 14.57 39.93
CA MET A 867 19.78 14.88 40.35
C MET A 867 19.03 15.98 39.60
#